data_AF-A0A932V7V0-F1
#
_entry.id   AF-A0A932V7V0-F1
#
_cell.length_a   1.000
_cell.length_b   1.000
_cell.length_c   1.000
_cell.angle_alpha   90.00
_cell.angle_beta   90.00
_cell.angle_gamma   90.00
#
_symmetry.space_group_name_H-M   'P 1'
#
loop_
_entity.id
_entity.type
_entity.pdbx_description
1 polymer ?
#
loop_
_entity_poly.entity_id
_entity_poly.type
_entity_poly.pdbx_seq_one_letter_code
_entity_poly.pdbx_strand_id
1 'polypeptide(L)'
;MPTLAKYIFGMHDGGGEHLMLNAGKPGWVMITQKASDSGGDFSGYANAGLGVIVRLNWGYGSDGTLPPSNQYDAFAQQCANYVAQSRGASIWIIGNETNLRGERPGNSDSNPGEVLTPDKIAQCFAKCRAAIRRTPGHENDWVCQPPPGPWNPETQYPGNGGDWVTYLRDILNECIKQGHPPDAIALHTYTHGYDAGLCSSGELMGPPYTSYHYHLRAYQDFMKVIPASLRNRPVLITETQPADPGWWQNRNIGWIQSAYKEINDWNSNSANQAIQALVLFRWERGDDRWSISDKGALHDDFRAAVQAEYLAPAPRALASAQPAQPKPSQPAKPTVPAQAKTQTGWCPFAKKRPIIENNFDFGRNGNKVKAVVLHIAAGPMFAVLPTFNDVNRPASAHFCVGKDGAIEQYVSIDDTAYGNGLRAKDGKWFTGGGKEVNPPWQDIVAGLNPNLYTISIEHDGQPQDKWTPQMYDANNRLLQWIAKQTGLNYVVHHTLIGHHEINPIDRPNCPGPNVEWDRMAADANGEMRADSVTEMIQATANEVPELPINLESALYKFAQTNNLGCPQSDEIDFQASGADFIAQVFMGGIVYVKKGDWGNLKWVKKPQEGGAGSDAASSAALDATSQAQLLPINSNSGIFKFAQANNLGCPQSDEFDFVVDTDYIGQVYANGFVFAKKSDPGNLQWVKKMQ
;
A
#
# COMPACT_ATOMS: atom_id res chain seq x y z
N MET A 1 21.74 -9.68 -22.67
CA MET A 1 21.03 -8.97 -21.58
C MET A 1 19.56 -9.10 -21.88
N PRO A 2 18.73 -9.53 -20.92
CA PRO A 2 17.32 -9.78 -21.19
C PRO A 2 16.55 -8.53 -21.57
N THR A 3 15.60 -8.68 -22.49
CA THR A 3 14.61 -7.65 -22.79
C THR A 3 13.62 -7.57 -21.64
N LEU A 4 13.52 -6.41 -21.00
CA LEU A 4 12.56 -6.17 -19.93
C LEU A 4 11.28 -5.62 -20.52
N ALA A 5 10.15 -6.18 -20.11
CA ALA A 5 8.87 -5.60 -20.44
C ALA A 5 8.71 -4.25 -19.72
N LYS A 6 8.03 -3.32 -20.38
CA LYS A 6 7.77 -1.98 -19.82
C LYS A 6 6.72 -2.01 -18.71
N TYR A 7 5.81 -2.98 -18.75
CA TYR A 7 4.66 -3.07 -17.85
C TYR A 7 4.74 -4.33 -16.99
N ILE A 8 4.14 -4.28 -15.80
CA ILE A 8 4.13 -5.43 -14.86
C ILE A 8 3.19 -6.57 -15.26
N PHE A 9 2.30 -6.34 -16.24
CA PHE A 9 1.29 -7.29 -16.68
C PHE A 9 1.90 -8.61 -17.15
N GLY A 10 1.37 -9.75 -16.76
CA GLY A 10 1.87 -11.04 -17.17
C GLY A 10 0.78 -12.11 -17.30
N MET A 11 0.99 -13.04 -18.23
CA MET A 11 0.13 -14.22 -18.41
C MET A 11 0.99 -15.49 -18.44
N HIS A 12 0.55 -16.50 -17.69
CA HIS A 12 1.13 -17.83 -17.75
C HIS A 12 0.52 -18.60 -18.94
N ASP A 13 1.38 -19.31 -19.67
CA ASP A 13 1.14 -19.94 -20.97
C ASP A 13 0.97 -18.97 -22.14
N GLY A 14 1.17 -19.49 -23.35
CA GLY A 14 0.93 -18.76 -24.60
C GLY A 14 -0.56 -18.72 -24.98
N GLY A 15 -0.98 -17.60 -25.55
CA GLY A 15 -2.29 -17.36 -26.15
C GLY A 15 -3.06 -16.18 -25.57
N GLY A 16 -2.73 -15.73 -24.34
CA GLY A 16 -3.39 -14.62 -23.67
C GLY A 16 -2.76 -13.24 -23.94
N GLU A 17 -1.58 -13.21 -24.52
CA GLU A 17 -0.79 -11.99 -24.75
C GLU A 17 -1.49 -10.97 -25.64
N HIS A 18 -2.39 -11.40 -26.53
CA HIS A 18 -3.16 -10.50 -27.38
C HIS A 18 -3.97 -9.47 -26.57
N LEU A 19 -4.36 -9.80 -25.33
CA LEU A 19 -5.06 -8.88 -24.43
C LEU A 19 -4.20 -7.66 -24.04
N MET A 20 -2.88 -7.83 -23.99
CA MET A 20 -1.91 -6.76 -23.75
C MET A 20 -1.47 -6.08 -25.05
N LEU A 21 -1.18 -6.88 -26.09
CA LEU A 21 -0.68 -6.39 -27.37
C LEU A 21 -1.69 -5.52 -28.10
N ASN A 22 -2.98 -5.88 -28.08
CA ASN A 22 -4.05 -5.07 -28.70
C ASN A 22 -4.19 -3.69 -28.05
N ALA A 23 -3.76 -3.53 -26.80
CA ALA A 23 -3.74 -2.25 -26.09
C ALA A 23 -2.42 -1.48 -26.29
N GLY A 24 -1.45 -2.03 -27.04
CA GLY A 24 -0.12 -1.44 -27.21
C GLY A 24 0.73 -1.47 -25.94
N LYS A 25 0.44 -2.38 -24.99
CA LYS A 25 1.05 -2.43 -23.66
C LYS A 25 1.71 -3.79 -23.39
N PRO A 26 2.79 -4.14 -24.10
CA PRO A 26 3.43 -5.45 -23.97
C PRO A 26 4.02 -5.64 -22.56
N GLY A 27 3.51 -6.66 -21.86
CA GLY A 27 3.99 -7.13 -20.56
C GLY A 27 4.84 -8.39 -20.70
N TRP A 28 4.54 -9.40 -19.89
CA TRP A 28 5.30 -10.64 -19.74
C TRP A 28 4.49 -11.85 -20.21
N VAL A 29 5.18 -12.84 -20.77
CA VAL A 29 4.67 -14.20 -20.96
C VAL A 29 5.58 -15.17 -20.21
N MET A 30 4.99 -16.09 -19.47
CA MET A 30 5.70 -17.14 -18.75
C MET A 30 5.30 -18.50 -19.31
N ILE A 31 6.27 -19.33 -19.66
CA ILE A 31 6.06 -20.64 -20.28
C ILE A 31 6.81 -21.69 -19.47
N THR A 32 6.16 -22.82 -19.18
CA THR A 32 6.80 -23.96 -18.51
C THR A 32 7.13 -25.05 -19.51
N GLN A 33 8.33 -25.63 -19.41
CA GLN A 33 8.83 -26.65 -20.33
C GLN A 33 9.63 -27.72 -19.58
N LYS A 34 9.69 -28.94 -20.12
CA LYS A 34 10.69 -29.91 -19.66
C LYS A 34 12.03 -29.57 -20.30
N ALA A 35 13.10 -29.58 -19.53
CA ALA A 35 14.45 -29.33 -20.04
C ALA A 35 14.91 -30.40 -21.05
N SER A 36 14.27 -31.58 -21.06
CA SER A 36 14.52 -32.65 -22.02
C SER A 36 13.90 -32.41 -23.41
N ASP A 37 13.00 -31.43 -23.53
CA ASP A 37 12.32 -31.13 -24.80
C ASP A 37 13.28 -30.46 -25.79
N SER A 38 12.90 -30.40 -27.06
CA SER A 38 13.60 -29.55 -28.03
C SER A 38 13.43 -28.08 -27.66
N GLY A 39 14.48 -27.26 -27.89
CA GLY A 39 14.41 -25.83 -27.60
C GLY A 39 13.20 -25.14 -28.26
N GLY A 40 12.59 -24.21 -27.53
CA GLY A 40 11.43 -23.44 -28.00
C GLY A 40 11.79 -22.20 -28.82
N ASP A 41 10.94 -21.86 -29.81
CA ASP A 41 11.00 -20.58 -30.52
C ASP A 41 9.99 -19.59 -29.93
N PHE A 42 10.51 -18.63 -29.17
CA PHE A 42 9.75 -17.57 -28.52
C PHE A 42 9.92 -16.22 -29.23
N SER A 43 10.54 -16.21 -30.41
CA SER A 43 10.87 -14.98 -31.14
C SER A 43 9.62 -14.16 -31.47
N GLY A 44 8.47 -14.82 -31.68
CA GLY A 44 7.19 -14.13 -31.87
C GLY A 44 6.81 -13.23 -30.70
N TYR A 45 6.95 -13.71 -29.46
CA TYR A 45 6.67 -12.93 -28.26
C TYR A 45 7.70 -11.80 -28.08
N ALA A 46 8.98 -12.11 -28.22
CA ALA A 46 10.06 -11.14 -28.07
C ALA A 46 9.97 -10.01 -29.10
N ASN A 47 9.71 -10.33 -30.36
CA ASN A 47 9.53 -9.35 -31.44
C ASN A 47 8.29 -8.48 -31.25
N ALA A 48 7.27 -8.98 -30.53
CA ALA A 48 6.10 -8.22 -30.11
C ALA A 48 6.37 -7.31 -28.88
N GLY A 49 7.59 -7.32 -28.35
CA GLY A 49 8.02 -6.49 -27.21
C GLY A 49 7.72 -7.09 -25.84
N LEU A 50 7.29 -8.36 -25.77
CA LEU A 50 7.02 -9.05 -24.50
C LEU A 50 8.32 -9.50 -23.84
N GLY A 51 8.35 -9.43 -22.51
CA GLY A 51 9.36 -10.14 -21.72
C GLY A 51 9.02 -11.62 -21.67
N VAL A 52 9.97 -12.49 -22.02
CA VAL A 52 9.76 -13.95 -22.08
C VAL A 52 10.49 -14.62 -20.92
N ILE A 53 9.71 -15.27 -20.05
CA ILE A 53 10.20 -16.07 -18.93
C ILE A 53 9.93 -17.55 -19.23
N VAL A 54 10.95 -18.40 -19.10
CA VAL A 54 10.79 -19.84 -19.30
C VAL A 54 11.19 -20.59 -18.03
N ARG A 55 10.26 -21.38 -17.49
CA ARG A 55 10.53 -22.31 -16.39
C ARG A 55 10.92 -23.67 -16.95
N LEU A 56 12.11 -24.13 -16.60
CA LEU A 56 12.66 -25.42 -16.99
C LEU A 56 12.53 -26.39 -15.82
N ASN A 57 11.70 -27.40 -16.02
CA ASN A 57 11.52 -28.51 -15.09
C ASN A 57 12.25 -29.76 -15.61
N TRP A 58 12.65 -30.65 -14.71
CA TRP A 58 13.07 -32.00 -15.07
C TRP A 58 11.89 -32.83 -15.57
N GLY A 59 10.82 -32.88 -14.77
CA GLY A 59 9.57 -33.53 -15.07
C GLY A 59 8.43 -32.93 -14.25
N TYR A 60 7.37 -33.71 -14.07
CA TYR A 60 6.19 -33.33 -13.28
C TYR A 60 5.76 -34.50 -12.41
N GLY A 61 4.99 -34.25 -11.35
CA GLY A 61 4.52 -35.29 -10.44
C GLY A 61 5.69 -36.08 -9.85
N SER A 62 5.64 -37.42 -9.95
CA SER A 62 6.66 -38.28 -9.34
C SER A 62 8.06 -38.14 -9.93
N ASP A 63 8.21 -37.60 -11.14
CA ASP A 63 9.54 -37.29 -11.70
C ASP A 63 10.22 -36.14 -10.96
N GLY A 64 9.41 -35.25 -10.37
CA GLY A 64 9.86 -34.03 -9.71
C GLY A 64 10.19 -32.90 -10.69
N THR A 65 10.03 -31.68 -10.20
CA THR A 65 10.44 -30.48 -10.94
C THR A 65 11.96 -30.34 -11.04
N LEU A 66 12.68 -30.89 -10.06
CA LEU A 66 14.13 -31.15 -10.09
C LEU A 66 14.32 -32.67 -10.04
N PRO A 67 15.37 -33.21 -10.68
CA PRO A 67 15.62 -34.65 -10.62
C PRO A 67 16.13 -35.06 -9.22
N PRO A 68 16.27 -36.37 -8.96
CA PRO A 68 17.06 -36.83 -7.82
C PRO A 68 18.48 -36.25 -7.83
N SER A 69 19.07 -36.04 -6.66
CA SER A 69 20.35 -35.31 -6.54
C SER A 69 21.53 -35.95 -7.29
N ASN A 70 21.49 -37.26 -7.54
CA ASN A 70 22.48 -37.96 -8.36
C ASN A 70 22.38 -37.65 -9.87
N GLN A 71 21.39 -36.87 -10.31
CA GLN A 71 21.13 -36.52 -11.71
C GLN A 71 21.22 -35.01 -11.99
N TYR A 72 21.66 -34.19 -11.04
CA TYR A 72 21.79 -32.73 -11.27
C TYR A 72 22.73 -32.37 -12.43
N ASP A 73 23.78 -33.14 -12.69
CA ASP A 73 24.65 -32.91 -13.86
C ASP A 73 23.93 -33.20 -15.19
N ALA A 74 23.10 -34.24 -15.24
CA ALA A 74 22.31 -34.56 -16.42
C ALA A 74 21.27 -33.46 -16.70
N PHE A 75 20.60 -32.98 -15.65
CA PHE A 75 19.63 -31.89 -15.78
C PHE A 75 20.28 -30.57 -16.20
N ALA A 76 21.46 -30.24 -15.64
CA ALA A 76 22.20 -29.06 -16.08
C ALA A 76 22.57 -29.11 -17.56
N GLN A 77 22.96 -30.28 -18.07
CA GLN A 77 23.22 -30.48 -19.51
C GLN A 77 21.94 -30.34 -20.34
N GLN A 78 20.81 -30.87 -19.87
CA GLN A 78 19.51 -30.70 -20.54
C GLN A 78 19.09 -29.23 -20.61
N CYS A 79 19.21 -28.48 -19.50
CA CYS A 79 18.95 -27.04 -19.49
C CYS A 79 19.83 -26.30 -20.51
N ALA A 80 21.14 -26.59 -20.55
CA ALA A 80 22.04 -25.96 -21.52
C ALA A 80 21.67 -26.28 -22.97
N ASN A 81 21.28 -27.54 -23.25
CA ASN A 81 20.85 -27.97 -24.58
C ASN A 81 19.54 -27.28 -25.01
N TYR A 82 18.56 -27.21 -24.09
CA TYR A 82 17.29 -26.52 -24.34
C TYR A 82 17.54 -25.06 -24.70
N VAL A 83 18.31 -24.35 -23.85
CA VAL A 83 18.64 -22.94 -24.05
C VAL A 83 19.39 -22.72 -25.37
N ALA A 84 20.39 -23.55 -25.69
CA ALA A 84 21.17 -23.44 -26.94
C ALA A 84 20.32 -23.58 -28.21
N GLN A 85 19.21 -24.32 -28.12
CA GLN A 85 18.28 -24.55 -29.22
C GLN A 85 17.12 -23.54 -29.23
N SER A 86 16.96 -22.77 -28.15
CA SER A 86 15.89 -21.80 -28.00
C SER A 86 16.22 -20.45 -28.64
N ARG A 87 15.18 -19.72 -29.04
CA ARG A 87 15.28 -18.35 -29.57
C ARG A 87 14.25 -17.46 -28.91
N GLY A 88 14.58 -16.18 -28.73
CA GLY A 88 13.64 -15.18 -28.19
C GLY A 88 13.39 -15.24 -26.68
N ALA A 89 14.10 -16.08 -25.92
CA ALA A 89 14.07 -16.12 -24.46
C ALA A 89 15.47 -15.93 -23.86
N SER A 90 15.54 -15.31 -22.68
CA SER A 90 16.80 -15.06 -21.96
C SER A 90 16.63 -15.01 -20.43
N ILE A 91 15.47 -15.44 -19.94
CA ILE A 91 15.14 -15.52 -18.51
C ILE A 91 14.67 -16.94 -18.22
N TRP A 92 15.39 -17.63 -17.35
CA TRP A 92 15.22 -19.06 -17.07
C TRP A 92 14.97 -19.28 -15.58
N ILE A 93 13.90 -19.99 -15.22
CA ILE A 93 13.63 -20.44 -13.85
C ILE A 93 13.94 -21.93 -13.77
N ILE A 94 14.71 -22.36 -12.77
CA ILE A 94 15.13 -23.75 -12.62
C ILE A 94 14.24 -24.44 -11.59
N GLY A 95 13.25 -25.19 -12.06
CA GLY A 95 12.26 -25.89 -11.24
C GLY A 95 11.11 -25.01 -10.73
N ASN A 96 10.22 -25.63 -9.96
CA ASN A 96 8.97 -25.07 -9.45
C ASN A 96 8.70 -25.52 -8.01
N GLU A 97 8.25 -24.63 -7.12
CA GLU A 97 7.59 -24.98 -5.85
C GLU A 97 8.23 -26.15 -5.06
N THR A 98 9.55 -26.17 -5.01
CA THR A 98 10.35 -27.32 -4.52
C THR A 98 10.11 -27.70 -3.05
N ASN A 99 9.40 -26.87 -2.28
CA ASN A 99 8.96 -27.22 -0.93
C ASN A 99 7.70 -28.11 -0.90
N LEU A 100 6.92 -28.19 -1.97
CA LEU A 100 5.73 -29.04 -2.06
C LEU A 100 6.15 -30.50 -2.21
N ARG A 101 5.52 -31.40 -1.45
CA ARG A 101 5.79 -32.84 -1.57
C ARG A 101 5.50 -33.36 -2.98
N GLY A 102 4.43 -32.87 -3.61
CA GLY A 102 4.00 -33.27 -4.95
C GLY A 102 4.98 -32.90 -6.08
N GLU A 103 5.94 -32.01 -5.80
CA GLU A 103 6.94 -31.54 -6.77
C GLU A 103 8.31 -32.21 -6.59
N ARG A 104 8.46 -33.10 -5.60
CA ARG A 104 9.73 -33.77 -5.29
C ARG A 104 9.96 -34.99 -6.18
N PRO A 105 11.21 -35.27 -6.57
CA PRO A 105 11.51 -36.47 -7.33
C PRO A 105 11.29 -37.73 -6.48
N GLY A 106 10.67 -38.74 -7.08
CA GLY A 106 10.33 -40.01 -6.44
C GLY A 106 9.15 -39.94 -5.47
N ASN A 107 8.35 -38.87 -5.48
CA ASN A 107 7.16 -38.79 -4.64
C ASN A 107 6.08 -39.80 -5.08
N SER A 108 5.30 -40.28 -4.11
CA SER A 108 4.08 -41.06 -4.29
C SER A 108 3.22 -40.92 -3.03
N ASP A 109 2.04 -41.53 -2.97
CA ASP A 109 1.19 -41.51 -1.76
C ASP A 109 1.91 -42.05 -0.52
N SER A 110 2.76 -43.07 -0.68
CA SER A 110 3.52 -43.73 0.40
C SER A 110 4.96 -43.25 0.54
N ASN A 111 5.51 -42.50 -0.42
CA ASN A 111 6.87 -41.98 -0.39
C ASN A 111 6.88 -40.45 -0.48
N PRO A 112 7.46 -39.72 0.48
CA PRO A 112 7.56 -38.26 0.38
C PRO A 112 8.49 -37.76 -0.73
N GLY A 113 9.18 -38.65 -1.45
CA GLY A 113 10.18 -38.29 -2.44
C GLY A 113 11.46 -37.77 -1.78
N GLU A 114 12.46 -37.44 -2.59
CA GLU A 114 13.67 -36.83 -2.08
C GLU A 114 13.38 -35.41 -1.56
N VAL A 115 13.61 -35.18 -0.27
CA VAL A 115 13.50 -33.84 0.31
C VAL A 115 14.56 -32.93 -0.32
N LEU A 116 14.08 -31.83 -0.91
CA LEU A 116 14.88 -30.79 -1.56
C LEU A 116 15.23 -29.71 -0.53
N THR A 117 16.35 -29.89 0.18
CA THR A 117 16.87 -28.89 1.12
C THR A 117 17.47 -27.69 0.37
N PRO A 118 17.64 -26.52 1.02
CA PRO A 118 18.27 -25.36 0.38
C PRO A 118 19.64 -25.64 -0.26
N ASP A 119 20.48 -26.45 0.39
CA ASP A 119 21.79 -26.85 -0.15
C ASP A 119 21.67 -27.68 -1.44
N LYS A 120 20.74 -28.64 -1.51
CA LYS A 120 20.48 -29.43 -2.72
C LYS A 120 19.96 -28.57 -3.87
N ILE A 121 19.04 -27.66 -3.58
CA ILE A 121 18.51 -26.72 -4.58
C ILE A 121 19.63 -25.82 -5.10
N ALA A 122 20.43 -25.25 -4.20
CA ALA A 122 21.56 -24.41 -4.58
C ALA A 122 22.60 -25.17 -5.42
N GLN A 123 22.87 -26.44 -5.11
CA GLN A 123 23.75 -27.30 -5.92
C GLN A 123 23.20 -27.54 -7.33
N CYS A 124 21.92 -27.91 -7.44
CA CYS A 124 21.26 -28.10 -8.73
C CYS A 124 21.25 -26.79 -9.54
N PHE A 125 20.81 -25.71 -8.91
CA PHE A 125 20.77 -24.36 -9.48
C PHE A 125 22.14 -23.90 -9.98
N ALA A 126 23.19 -24.07 -9.17
CA ALA A 126 24.57 -23.71 -9.52
C ALA A 126 25.03 -24.43 -10.79
N LYS A 127 24.78 -25.75 -10.89
CA LYS A 127 25.10 -26.56 -12.07
C LYS A 127 24.34 -26.08 -13.31
N CYS A 128 23.01 -25.93 -13.22
CA CYS A 128 22.18 -25.45 -14.33
C CYS A 128 22.61 -24.05 -14.80
N ARG A 129 22.77 -23.09 -13.87
CA ARG A 129 23.20 -21.72 -14.17
C ARG A 129 24.59 -21.68 -14.82
N ALA A 130 25.54 -22.46 -14.32
CA ALA A 130 26.88 -22.55 -14.90
C ALA A 130 26.85 -23.14 -16.32
N ALA A 131 26.04 -24.16 -16.55
CA ALA A 131 25.89 -24.79 -17.87
C ALA A 131 25.25 -23.82 -18.88
N ILE A 132 24.14 -23.17 -18.51
CA ILE A 132 23.46 -22.16 -19.35
C ILE A 132 24.40 -21.03 -19.74
N ARG A 133 25.14 -20.46 -18.78
CA ARG A 133 26.04 -19.32 -19.05
C ARG A 133 27.28 -19.68 -19.86
N ARG A 134 27.63 -20.97 -19.96
CA ARG A 134 28.71 -21.45 -20.83
C ARG A 134 28.22 -21.69 -22.26
N THR A 135 26.91 -21.72 -22.48
CA THR A 135 26.35 -21.79 -23.82
C THR A 135 26.62 -20.48 -24.56
N PRO A 136 27.26 -20.52 -25.75
CA PRO A 136 27.55 -19.32 -26.52
C PRO A 136 26.29 -18.48 -26.80
N GLY A 137 26.36 -17.18 -26.52
CA GLY A 137 25.25 -16.24 -26.71
C GLY A 137 24.30 -16.11 -25.50
N HIS A 138 24.50 -16.91 -24.45
CA HIS A 138 23.68 -16.93 -23.24
C HIS A 138 24.47 -16.55 -21.97
N GLU A 139 25.65 -15.95 -22.12
CA GLU A 139 26.55 -15.59 -21.01
C GLU A 139 25.90 -14.57 -20.04
N ASN A 140 24.94 -13.79 -20.57
CA ASN A 140 24.26 -12.70 -19.88
C ASN A 140 22.78 -12.99 -19.59
N ASP A 141 22.35 -14.23 -19.75
CA ASP A 141 20.98 -14.63 -19.44
C ASP A 141 20.74 -14.60 -17.93
N TRP A 142 19.48 -14.35 -17.56
CA TRP A 142 19.06 -14.41 -16.17
C TRP A 142 18.65 -15.82 -15.83
N VAL A 143 19.24 -16.36 -14.76
CA VAL A 143 18.85 -17.66 -14.21
C VAL A 143 18.36 -17.44 -12.78
N CYS A 144 17.14 -17.89 -12.51
CA CYS A 144 16.38 -17.66 -11.28
C CYS A 144 16.22 -18.97 -10.50
N GLN A 145 16.26 -18.89 -9.17
CA GLN A 145 15.96 -20.03 -8.30
C GLN A 145 14.50 -20.47 -8.46
N PRO A 146 14.13 -21.72 -8.11
CA PRO A 146 12.73 -22.12 -8.09
C PRO A 146 11.94 -21.26 -7.09
N PRO A 147 10.76 -20.74 -7.45
CA PRO A 147 9.88 -20.07 -6.50
C PRO A 147 9.38 -21.10 -5.47
N PRO A 148 9.34 -20.78 -4.17
CA PRO A 148 8.67 -21.63 -3.18
C PRO A 148 7.14 -21.48 -3.29
N GLY A 149 6.43 -22.58 -3.04
CA GLY A 149 4.98 -22.54 -2.87
C GLY A 149 4.64 -21.91 -1.51
N PRO A 150 3.92 -20.77 -1.47
CA PRO A 150 3.58 -20.09 -0.23
C PRO A 150 2.70 -20.98 0.66
N TRP A 151 2.79 -20.76 1.97
CA TRP A 151 2.01 -21.45 3.02
C TRP A 151 2.24 -22.96 3.16
N ASN A 152 3.07 -23.59 2.32
CA ASN A 152 3.32 -25.02 2.39
C ASN A 152 4.46 -25.39 3.37
N PRO A 153 4.15 -26.14 4.46
CA PRO A 153 5.14 -26.48 5.48
C PRO A 153 5.76 -27.88 5.34
N GLU A 154 5.57 -28.55 4.20
CA GLU A 154 5.92 -29.97 4.05
C GLU A 154 7.43 -30.23 4.00
N THR A 155 8.25 -29.20 3.75
CA THR A 155 9.72 -29.32 3.66
C THR A 155 10.40 -28.85 4.93
N GLN A 156 10.84 -29.81 5.73
CA GLN A 156 11.55 -29.57 6.98
C GLN A 156 13.02 -30.00 6.88
N TYR A 157 13.91 -29.28 7.55
CA TYR A 157 15.35 -29.57 7.60
C TYR A 157 15.96 -28.95 8.87
N PRO A 158 17.20 -29.31 9.27
CA PRO A 158 17.80 -28.76 10.48
C PRO A 158 17.77 -27.22 10.51
N GLY A 159 17.12 -26.64 11.51
CA GLY A 159 16.96 -25.18 11.65
C GLY A 159 15.72 -24.58 10.99
N ASN A 160 14.92 -25.37 10.26
CA ASN A 160 13.64 -24.92 9.69
C ASN A 160 12.56 -26.02 9.82
N GLY A 161 11.52 -25.73 10.60
CA GLY A 161 10.37 -26.63 10.82
C GLY A 161 9.29 -26.60 9.72
N GLY A 162 9.60 -26.12 8.51
CA GLY A 162 8.63 -25.97 7.41
C GLY A 162 8.20 -24.54 7.15
N ASP A 163 8.91 -23.54 7.69
CA ASP A 163 8.70 -22.15 7.34
C ASP A 163 9.14 -21.90 5.88
N TRP A 164 8.15 -21.67 5.01
CA TRP A 164 8.28 -21.44 3.57
C TRP A 164 8.93 -20.08 3.24
N VAL A 165 8.83 -19.07 4.10
CA VAL A 165 9.52 -17.78 3.95
C VAL A 165 11.01 -17.96 4.27
N THR A 166 11.30 -18.62 5.39
CA THR A 166 12.67 -19.00 5.78
C THR A 166 13.31 -19.90 4.72
N TYR A 167 12.54 -20.79 4.08
CA TYR A 167 13.02 -21.63 3.00
C TYR A 167 13.57 -20.84 1.81
N LEU A 168 12.89 -19.78 1.36
CA LEU A 168 13.41 -18.88 0.32
C LEU A 168 14.74 -18.25 0.73
N ARG A 169 14.78 -17.68 1.94
CA ARG A 169 15.98 -17.03 2.49
C ARG A 169 17.17 -17.96 2.44
N ASP A 170 16.97 -19.20 2.89
CA ASP A 170 18.03 -20.19 3.00
C ASP A 170 18.49 -20.67 1.62
N ILE A 171 17.59 -20.83 0.64
CA ILE A 171 17.96 -21.12 -0.76
C ILE A 171 18.85 -20.01 -1.31
N LEU A 172 18.43 -18.74 -1.16
CA LEU A 172 19.19 -17.59 -1.67
C LEU A 172 20.57 -17.50 -1.02
N ASN A 173 20.67 -17.73 0.30
CA ASN A 173 21.94 -17.74 1.03
C ASN A 173 22.86 -18.88 0.57
N GLU A 174 22.34 -20.09 0.36
CA GLU A 174 23.15 -21.21 -0.14
C GLU A 174 23.62 -20.96 -1.58
N CYS A 175 22.78 -20.39 -2.45
CA CYS A 175 23.20 -19.96 -3.80
C CYS A 175 24.36 -18.94 -3.74
N ILE A 176 24.28 -17.94 -2.86
CA ILE A 176 25.37 -16.96 -2.65
C ILE A 176 26.63 -17.67 -2.14
N LYS A 177 26.50 -18.50 -1.12
CA LYS A 177 27.60 -19.22 -0.47
C LYS A 177 28.34 -20.16 -1.43
N GLN A 178 27.61 -20.78 -2.36
CA GLN A 178 28.19 -21.62 -3.41
C GLN A 178 28.78 -20.81 -4.58
N GLY A 179 28.70 -19.47 -4.56
CA GLY A 179 29.26 -18.61 -5.61
C GLY A 179 28.37 -18.45 -6.84
N HIS A 180 27.11 -18.85 -6.77
CA HIS A 180 26.13 -18.79 -7.85
C HIS A 180 24.88 -18.01 -7.40
N PRO A 181 24.96 -16.69 -7.11
CA PRO A 181 23.77 -15.91 -6.78
C PRO A 181 22.79 -15.86 -7.98
N PRO A 182 21.46 -15.91 -7.75
CA PRO A 182 20.48 -15.72 -8.82
C PRO A 182 20.57 -14.34 -9.47
N ASP A 183 20.21 -14.29 -10.75
CA ASP A 183 20.23 -13.04 -11.52
C ASP A 183 18.95 -12.23 -11.37
N ALA A 184 17.85 -12.93 -11.10
CA ALA A 184 16.56 -12.40 -10.66
C ALA A 184 15.95 -13.40 -9.66
N ILE A 185 14.96 -12.94 -8.90
CA ILE A 185 14.31 -13.72 -7.83
C ILE A 185 12.89 -14.07 -8.28
N ALA A 186 12.59 -15.35 -8.45
CA ALA A 186 11.24 -15.83 -8.74
C ALA A 186 10.47 -16.08 -7.43
N LEU A 187 9.21 -15.64 -7.39
CA LEU A 187 8.28 -15.81 -6.27
C LEU A 187 6.91 -16.26 -6.79
N HIS A 188 6.15 -16.97 -5.95
CA HIS A 188 4.72 -17.21 -6.14
C HIS A 188 3.93 -16.56 -5.00
N THR A 189 2.73 -16.06 -5.29
CA THR A 189 1.81 -15.60 -4.24
C THR A 189 0.37 -15.59 -4.74
N TYR A 190 -0.59 -15.80 -3.85
CA TYR A 190 -1.98 -16.02 -4.20
C TYR A 190 -2.91 -15.31 -3.20
N THR A 191 -4.22 -15.43 -3.39
CA THR A 191 -5.20 -15.06 -2.34
C THR A 191 -5.99 -16.30 -1.93
N HIS A 192 -6.27 -16.46 -0.63
CA HIS A 192 -7.27 -17.42 -0.13
C HIS A 192 -8.68 -16.87 -0.29
N GLY A 193 -9.17 -16.83 -1.53
CA GLY A 193 -10.52 -16.37 -1.83
C GLY A 193 -10.56 -15.56 -3.12
N TYR A 194 -11.78 -15.36 -3.61
CA TYR A 194 -12.00 -14.69 -4.89
C TYR A 194 -12.20 -13.17 -4.74
N ASP A 195 -12.41 -12.65 -3.53
CA ASP A 195 -12.70 -11.22 -3.31
C ASP A 195 -11.48 -10.32 -3.64
N ALA A 196 -11.73 -9.23 -4.37
CA ALA A 196 -10.70 -8.29 -4.81
C ALA A 196 -9.99 -7.56 -3.64
N GLY A 197 -10.67 -7.36 -2.50
CA GLY A 197 -10.08 -6.76 -1.31
C GLY A 197 -8.92 -7.58 -0.73
N LEU A 198 -8.93 -8.90 -0.94
CA LEU A 198 -7.91 -9.83 -0.46
C LEU A 198 -6.54 -9.57 -1.06
N CYS A 199 -6.47 -8.99 -2.27
CA CYS A 199 -5.20 -8.59 -2.90
C CYS A 199 -4.44 -7.54 -2.08
N SER A 200 -5.16 -6.71 -1.31
CA SER A 200 -4.59 -5.65 -0.47
C SER A 200 -4.76 -5.93 1.03
N SER A 201 -5.23 -7.12 1.39
CA SER A 201 -5.49 -7.49 2.78
C SER A 201 -4.20 -7.56 3.59
N GLY A 202 -4.22 -6.96 4.78
CA GLY A 202 -3.18 -7.09 5.80
C GLY A 202 -3.37 -8.29 6.72
N GLU A 203 -4.36 -9.15 6.44
CA GLU A 203 -4.65 -10.34 7.25
C GLU A 203 -3.41 -11.24 7.37
N LEU A 204 -3.14 -11.66 8.60
CA LEU A 204 -2.04 -12.54 8.95
C LEU A 204 -2.57 -13.96 9.16
N MET A 205 -1.71 -14.95 8.94
CA MET A 205 -2.05 -16.36 9.14
C MET A 205 -2.35 -16.66 10.62
N GLY A 206 -3.01 -17.79 10.88
CA GLY A 206 -3.09 -18.36 12.22
C GLY A 206 -1.76 -18.95 12.70
N PRO A 207 -1.69 -19.39 13.97
CA PRO A 207 -0.55 -20.16 14.49
C PRO A 207 -0.21 -21.36 13.60
N PRO A 208 1.09 -21.69 13.40
CA PRO A 208 2.25 -21.08 14.03
C PRO A 208 2.82 -19.86 13.29
N TYR A 209 2.21 -19.40 12.20
CA TYR A 209 2.78 -18.41 11.27
C TYR A 209 2.15 -17.02 11.40
N THR A 210 1.78 -16.60 12.61
CA THR A 210 1.01 -15.37 12.87
C THR A 210 1.67 -14.06 12.47
N SER A 211 2.93 -14.09 12.03
CA SER A 211 3.65 -12.95 11.48
C SER A 211 3.64 -12.85 9.96
N TYR A 212 3.09 -13.85 9.26
CA TYR A 212 3.05 -13.89 7.79
C TYR A 212 1.66 -13.59 7.27
N HIS A 213 1.59 -12.96 6.11
CA HIS A 213 0.33 -12.59 5.48
C HIS A 213 -0.38 -13.82 4.89
N TYR A 214 -1.69 -13.82 5.00
CA TYR A 214 -2.54 -14.91 4.54
C TYR A 214 -2.92 -14.81 3.06
N HIS A 215 -2.94 -13.61 2.47
CA HIS A 215 -3.30 -13.41 1.06
C HIS A 215 -2.12 -12.92 0.22
N LEU A 216 -2.38 -12.08 -0.80
CA LEU A 216 -1.40 -11.68 -1.81
C LEU A 216 -0.16 -11.04 -1.18
N ARG A 217 -0.31 -10.30 -0.06
CA ARG A 217 0.82 -9.68 0.65
C ARG A 217 1.82 -10.67 1.25
N ALA A 218 1.61 -11.98 1.14
CA ALA A 218 2.64 -12.99 1.36
C ALA A 218 3.91 -12.72 0.54
N TYR A 219 3.81 -12.07 -0.64
CA TYR A 219 5.01 -11.61 -1.37
C TYR A 219 5.88 -10.67 -0.51
N GLN A 220 5.30 -9.83 0.35
CA GLN A 220 6.06 -8.91 1.19
C GLN A 220 6.92 -9.65 2.21
N ASP A 221 6.46 -10.80 2.69
CA ASP A 221 7.22 -11.62 3.63
C ASP A 221 8.43 -12.28 2.96
N PHE A 222 8.26 -12.76 1.74
CA PHE A 222 9.39 -13.14 0.89
C PHE A 222 10.35 -11.98 0.64
N MET A 223 9.84 -10.79 0.30
CA MET A 223 10.66 -9.62 0.01
C MET A 223 11.52 -9.19 1.21
N LYS A 224 10.99 -9.30 2.44
CA LYS A 224 11.72 -8.96 3.68
C LYS A 224 12.96 -9.83 3.87
N VAL A 225 12.91 -11.10 3.47
CA VAL A 225 13.98 -12.07 3.72
C VAL A 225 14.99 -12.20 2.57
N ILE A 226 14.82 -11.46 1.47
CA ILE A 226 15.83 -11.38 0.41
C ILE A 226 17.14 -10.82 0.98
N PRO A 227 18.28 -11.56 0.83
CA PRO A 227 19.58 -11.11 1.31
C PRO A 227 19.97 -9.75 0.73
N ALA A 228 20.64 -8.92 1.53
CA ALA A 228 21.00 -7.54 1.14
C ALA A 228 21.81 -7.48 -0.18
N SER A 229 22.67 -8.47 -0.43
CA SER A 229 23.47 -8.60 -1.66
C SER A 229 22.65 -8.87 -2.92
N LEU A 230 21.38 -9.26 -2.78
CA LEU A 230 20.45 -9.52 -3.87
C LEU A 230 19.34 -8.46 -3.99
N ARG A 231 19.33 -7.42 -3.15
CA ARG A 231 18.30 -6.37 -3.19
C ARG A 231 18.37 -5.45 -4.41
N ASN A 232 19.45 -5.56 -5.18
CA ASN A 232 19.60 -4.93 -6.49
C ASN A 232 19.13 -5.82 -7.65
N ARG A 233 18.72 -7.06 -7.38
CA ARG A 233 18.21 -7.97 -8.40
C ARG A 233 16.73 -7.70 -8.68
N PRO A 234 16.25 -7.91 -9.91
CA PRO A 234 14.83 -7.86 -10.19
C PRO A 234 14.08 -9.02 -9.51
N VAL A 235 12.83 -8.78 -9.17
CA VAL A 235 11.92 -9.79 -8.63
C VAL A 235 10.81 -10.06 -9.63
N LEU A 236 10.45 -11.32 -9.82
CA LEU A 236 9.42 -11.79 -10.74
C LEU A 236 8.40 -12.61 -9.94
N ILE A 237 7.16 -12.13 -9.83
CA ILE A 237 6.06 -12.96 -9.33
C ILE A 237 5.52 -13.74 -10.52
N THR A 238 5.90 -15.02 -10.60
CA THR A 238 5.74 -15.83 -11.81
C THR A 238 4.45 -16.64 -11.85
N GLU A 239 3.70 -16.65 -10.74
CA GLU A 239 2.34 -17.17 -10.66
C GLU A 239 1.54 -16.41 -9.60
N THR A 240 0.31 -16.04 -9.95
CA THR A 240 -0.71 -15.52 -9.03
C THR A 240 -2.14 -15.79 -9.52
N GLN A 241 -3.04 -16.05 -8.57
CA GLN A 241 -4.47 -16.31 -8.75
C GLN A 241 -5.17 -16.34 -7.37
N PRO A 242 -6.50 -16.40 -7.33
CA PRO A 242 -7.24 -16.99 -6.22
C PRO A 242 -6.88 -18.47 -6.04
N ALA A 243 -6.25 -18.87 -4.94
CA ALA A 243 -5.83 -20.27 -4.72
C ALA A 243 -7.01 -21.20 -4.44
N ASP A 244 -7.98 -20.72 -3.67
CA ASP A 244 -9.20 -21.46 -3.39
C ASP A 244 -10.37 -20.48 -3.47
N PRO A 245 -11.33 -20.67 -4.39
CA PRO A 245 -11.53 -21.80 -5.31
C PRO A 245 -10.89 -21.72 -6.73
N GLY A 246 -9.97 -20.81 -7.05
CA GLY A 246 -9.50 -20.63 -8.43
C GLY A 246 -10.38 -19.69 -9.28
N TRP A 247 -10.21 -19.73 -10.60
CA TRP A 247 -10.97 -18.96 -11.60
C TRP A 247 -12.36 -19.54 -11.93
N TRP A 248 -12.93 -20.37 -11.06
CA TRP A 248 -14.17 -21.12 -11.34
C TRP A 248 -15.37 -20.25 -11.78
N GLN A 249 -15.41 -18.95 -11.45
CA GLN A 249 -16.43 -18.01 -11.95
C GLN A 249 -15.91 -17.19 -13.13
N ASN A 250 -16.64 -17.21 -14.25
CA ASN A 250 -16.48 -16.23 -15.32
C ASN A 250 -17.17 -14.90 -14.95
N ARG A 251 -16.61 -14.18 -13.96
CA ARG A 251 -17.12 -12.88 -13.50
C ARG A 251 -16.01 -11.86 -13.35
N ASN A 252 -16.28 -10.64 -13.80
CA ASN A 252 -15.44 -9.49 -13.50
C ASN A 252 -15.84 -8.96 -12.12
N ILE A 253 -14.95 -9.15 -11.16
CA ILE A 253 -15.13 -8.70 -9.78
C ILE A 253 -13.98 -7.79 -9.31
N GLY A 254 -13.10 -7.39 -10.24
CA GLY A 254 -11.98 -6.49 -9.97
C GLY A 254 -10.77 -7.14 -9.30
N TRP A 255 -10.72 -8.47 -9.16
CA TRP A 255 -9.59 -9.14 -8.51
C TRP A 255 -8.29 -8.90 -9.28
N ILE A 256 -8.33 -9.02 -10.62
CA ILE A 256 -7.14 -8.86 -11.45
C ILE A 256 -6.65 -7.41 -11.39
N GLN A 257 -7.55 -6.44 -11.52
CA GLN A 257 -7.24 -5.02 -11.32
C GLN A 257 -6.61 -4.76 -9.95
N SER A 258 -7.17 -5.33 -8.89
CA SER A 258 -6.70 -5.15 -7.51
C SER A 258 -5.29 -5.74 -7.29
N ALA A 259 -5.02 -6.94 -7.83
CA ALA A 259 -3.71 -7.57 -7.73
C ALA A 259 -2.62 -6.74 -8.42
N TYR A 260 -2.87 -6.25 -9.64
CA TYR A 260 -1.93 -5.38 -10.33
C TYR A 260 -1.76 -4.03 -9.65
N LYS A 261 -2.84 -3.46 -9.11
CA LYS A 261 -2.76 -2.21 -8.34
C LYS A 261 -1.90 -2.37 -7.09
N GLU A 262 -2.04 -3.46 -6.33
CA GLU A 262 -1.21 -3.74 -5.16
C GLU A 262 0.29 -3.80 -5.52
N ILE A 263 0.66 -4.50 -6.59
CA ILE A 263 2.06 -4.57 -7.04
C ILE A 263 2.55 -3.22 -7.57
N ASN A 264 1.70 -2.46 -8.27
CA ASN A 264 2.02 -1.10 -8.66
C ASN A 264 2.24 -0.19 -7.44
N ASP A 265 1.41 -0.29 -6.41
CA ASP A 265 1.53 0.47 -5.16
C ASP A 265 2.84 0.10 -4.43
N TRP A 266 3.20 -1.18 -4.40
CA TRP A 266 4.51 -1.64 -3.93
C TRP A 266 5.67 -1.02 -4.72
N ASN A 267 5.59 -1.06 -6.05
CA ASN A 267 6.62 -0.53 -6.94
C ASN A 267 6.69 1.01 -6.94
N SER A 268 5.60 1.69 -6.59
CA SER A 268 5.56 3.15 -6.46
C SER A 268 6.45 3.66 -5.32
N ASN A 269 6.78 2.78 -4.37
CA ASN A 269 7.78 3.04 -3.36
C ASN A 269 9.17 2.66 -3.89
N SER A 270 9.95 3.65 -4.32
CA SER A 270 11.31 3.45 -4.82
C SER A 270 12.27 2.82 -3.80
N ALA A 271 11.94 2.82 -2.51
CA ALA A 271 12.71 2.12 -1.48
C ALA A 271 12.53 0.59 -1.55
N ASN A 272 11.38 0.13 -2.04
CA ASN A 272 11.11 -1.28 -2.25
C ASN A 272 11.99 -1.83 -3.37
N GLN A 273 12.38 -3.09 -3.23
CA GLN A 273 12.95 -3.82 -4.36
C GLN A 273 11.85 -4.04 -5.40
N ALA A 274 12.11 -3.60 -6.63
CA ALA A 274 11.10 -3.55 -7.68
C ALA A 274 10.70 -4.95 -8.16
N ILE A 275 9.40 -5.18 -8.25
CA ILE A 275 8.78 -6.35 -8.84
C ILE A 275 8.53 -6.05 -10.32
N GLN A 276 9.21 -6.76 -11.21
CA GLN A 276 9.14 -6.50 -12.65
C GLN A 276 7.90 -7.11 -13.31
N ALA A 277 7.41 -8.22 -12.77
CA ALA A 277 6.32 -9.00 -13.34
C ALA A 277 5.37 -9.50 -12.25
N LEU A 278 4.07 -9.45 -12.53
CA LEU A 278 3.02 -10.20 -11.85
C LEU A 278 2.29 -11.03 -12.91
N VAL A 279 2.44 -12.36 -12.85
CA VAL A 279 1.96 -13.26 -13.90
C VAL A 279 0.71 -14.01 -13.44
N LEU A 280 -0.41 -13.84 -14.14
CA LEU A 280 -1.66 -14.57 -13.86
C LEU A 280 -1.55 -16.05 -14.27
N PHE A 281 -1.96 -16.96 -13.39
CA PHE A 281 -1.99 -18.40 -13.65
C PHE A 281 -3.44 -18.88 -13.83
N ARG A 282 -3.88 -19.37 -15.01
CA ARG A 282 -3.11 -19.56 -16.25
C ARG A 282 -4.00 -19.52 -17.49
N TRP A 283 -3.41 -19.35 -18.68
CA TRP A 283 -4.17 -19.20 -19.92
C TRP A 283 -4.73 -20.52 -20.46
N GLU A 284 -4.03 -21.65 -20.30
CA GLU A 284 -4.39 -22.95 -20.90
C GLU A 284 -5.88 -23.30 -20.83
N ARG A 285 -6.37 -24.12 -21.77
CA ARG A 285 -7.77 -24.55 -21.84
C ARG A 285 -7.94 -25.92 -21.20
N GLY A 286 -9.03 -26.12 -20.45
CA GLY A 286 -9.48 -27.44 -20.00
C GLY A 286 -9.34 -27.73 -18.51
N ASP A 287 -8.91 -26.75 -17.72
CA ASP A 287 -8.95 -26.81 -16.26
C ASP A 287 -9.89 -25.72 -15.74
N ASP A 288 -11.15 -26.08 -15.44
CA ASP A 288 -12.16 -25.10 -15.02
C ASP A 288 -11.75 -24.29 -13.78
N ARG A 289 -10.83 -24.83 -12.96
CA ARG A 289 -10.33 -24.18 -11.76
C ARG A 289 -9.23 -23.17 -12.07
N TRP A 290 -8.34 -23.44 -13.01
CA TRP A 290 -7.14 -22.62 -13.23
C TRP A 290 -7.11 -21.88 -14.57
N SER A 291 -7.94 -22.27 -15.53
CA SER A 291 -7.96 -21.73 -16.89
C SER A 291 -8.67 -20.38 -16.98
N ILE A 292 -8.06 -19.42 -17.67
CA ILE A 292 -8.65 -18.10 -17.99
C ILE A 292 -9.15 -18.03 -19.45
N SER A 293 -8.64 -18.85 -20.37
CA SER A 293 -8.87 -18.69 -21.83
C SER A 293 -10.32 -18.63 -22.29
N ASP A 294 -11.26 -19.26 -21.57
CA ASP A 294 -12.69 -19.29 -21.90
C ASP A 294 -13.54 -18.32 -21.06
N LYS A 295 -12.91 -17.49 -20.22
CA LYS A 295 -13.58 -16.62 -19.25
C LYS A 295 -13.52 -15.15 -19.68
N GLY A 296 -14.39 -14.78 -20.61
CA GLY A 296 -14.46 -13.43 -21.18
C GLY A 296 -14.55 -12.30 -20.15
N ALA A 297 -15.23 -12.52 -19.01
CA ALA A 297 -15.32 -11.51 -17.96
C ALA A 297 -13.98 -11.30 -17.22
N LEU A 298 -13.14 -12.33 -17.12
CA LEU A 298 -11.77 -12.19 -16.60
C LEU A 298 -10.86 -11.50 -17.62
N HIS A 299 -11.11 -11.70 -18.91
CA HIS A 299 -10.42 -10.94 -19.96
C HIS A 299 -10.79 -9.45 -19.89
N ASP A 300 -12.05 -9.13 -19.57
CA ASP A 300 -12.50 -7.74 -19.36
C ASP A 300 -11.82 -7.11 -18.14
N ASP A 301 -11.71 -7.84 -17.02
CA ASP A 301 -11.00 -7.40 -15.80
C ASP A 301 -9.50 -7.18 -16.09
N PHE A 302 -8.86 -8.10 -16.80
CA PHE A 302 -7.46 -7.95 -17.21
C PHE A 302 -7.26 -6.77 -18.18
N ARG A 303 -8.14 -6.59 -19.17
CA ARG A 303 -8.10 -5.44 -20.08
C ARG A 303 -8.25 -4.12 -19.31
N ALA A 304 -9.11 -4.06 -18.30
CA ALA A 304 -9.23 -2.88 -17.43
C ALA A 304 -7.93 -2.60 -16.66
N ALA A 305 -7.29 -3.64 -16.10
CA ALA A 305 -5.99 -3.50 -15.44
C ALA A 305 -4.90 -2.98 -16.40
N VAL A 306 -4.85 -3.51 -17.62
CA VAL A 306 -3.93 -3.06 -18.68
C VAL A 306 -4.13 -1.59 -19.03
N GLN A 307 -5.37 -1.07 -18.98
CA GLN A 307 -5.63 0.35 -19.23
C GLN A 307 -5.00 1.28 -18.20
N ALA A 308 -4.70 0.81 -16.98
CA ALA A 308 -4.11 1.62 -15.92
C ALA A 308 -2.58 1.87 -16.06
N GLU A 309 -1.91 1.25 -17.04
CA GLU A 309 -0.51 1.56 -17.41
C GLU A 309 0.54 1.33 -16.32
N TYR A 310 0.34 0.35 -15.45
CA TYR A 310 1.29 0.03 -14.39
C TYR A 310 2.66 -0.39 -14.94
N LEU A 311 3.67 0.46 -14.70
CA LEU A 311 5.02 0.32 -15.24
C LEU A 311 5.87 -0.61 -14.36
N ALA A 312 6.75 -1.38 -15.00
CA ALA A 312 7.85 -2.06 -14.33
C ALA A 312 9.01 -1.06 -14.11
N PRO A 313 9.38 -0.72 -12.87
CA PRO A 313 10.50 0.20 -12.63
C PRO A 313 11.81 -0.41 -13.14
N ALA A 314 12.68 0.41 -13.73
CA ALA A 314 13.98 -0.10 -14.18
C ALA A 314 14.75 -0.75 -13.00
N PRO A 315 15.35 -1.95 -13.19
CA PRO A 315 16.19 -2.55 -12.16
C PRO A 315 17.32 -1.60 -11.78
N ARG A 316 17.60 -1.46 -10.48
CA ARG A 316 18.72 -0.64 -10.01
C ARG A 316 20.00 -1.15 -10.68
N ALA A 317 20.69 -0.29 -11.42
CA ALA A 317 21.89 -0.67 -12.15
C ALA A 317 22.90 -1.34 -11.20
N LEU A 318 23.52 -2.44 -11.67
CA LEU A 318 24.60 -3.13 -10.98
C LEU A 318 25.82 -2.21 -10.89
N ALA A 319 25.84 -1.30 -9.91
CA ALA A 319 27.05 -0.59 -9.54
C ALA A 319 28.05 -1.63 -9.01
N SER A 320 29.16 -1.78 -9.71
CA SER A 320 30.29 -2.62 -9.34
C SER A 320 30.80 -2.23 -7.94
N ALA A 321 30.57 -3.09 -6.96
CA ALA A 321 31.06 -2.89 -5.61
C ALA A 321 32.59 -3.06 -5.58
N GLN A 322 33.32 -1.98 -5.30
CA GLN A 322 34.65 -2.06 -4.68
C GLN A 322 34.47 -2.15 -3.15
N PRO A 323 35.21 -3.02 -2.44
CA PRO A 323 35.05 -3.16 -1.00
C PRO A 323 35.61 -1.95 -0.24
N ALA A 324 34.80 -1.37 0.64
CA ALA A 324 35.23 -0.34 1.58
C ALA A 324 36.12 -0.96 2.68
N GLN A 325 37.30 -0.37 2.91
CA GLN A 325 38.20 -0.72 4.01
C GLN A 325 37.63 -0.30 5.37
N PRO A 326 37.87 -1.08 6.45
CA PRO A 326 37.40 -0.75 7.78
C PRO A 326 38.27 0.33 8.45
N LYS A 327 37.65 1.32 9.08
CA LYS A 327 38.33 2.30 9.95
C LYS A 327 38.13 1.96 11.44
N PRO A 328 39.11 2.28 12.30
CA PRO A 328 39.29 1.67 13.62
C PRO A 328 38.42 2.29 14.71
N SER A 329 38.10 1.48 15.71
CA SER A 329 37.36 1.82 16.92
C SER A 329 38.17 2.65 17.92
N GLN A 330 37.49 3.56 18.63
CA GLN A 330 38.00 4.22 19.83
C GLN A 330 36.92 4.33 20.93
N PRO A 331 37.32 4.45 22.21
CA PRO A 331 36.69 3.75 23.34
C PRO A 331 35.66 4.57 24.11
N ALA A 332 34.80 3.87 24.85
CA ALA A 332 33.66 4.39 25.59
C ALA A 332 33.97 4.95 26.99
N LYS A 333 33.19 5.96 27.41
CA LYS A 333 32.51 6.19 28.74
C LYS A 333 32.25 7.69 29.00
N PRO A 334 31.39 8.13 29.95
CA PRO A 334 30.28 7.47 30.66
C PRO A 334 28.91 8.20 30.52
N THR A 335 27.85 7.55 30.99
CA THR A 335 26.40 7.82 30.80
C THR A 335 25.74 8.78 31.80
N VAL A 336 24.74 9.55 31.33
CA VAL A 336 23.57 10.08 32.08
C VAL A 336 22.35 10.05 31.12
N PRO A 337 21.12 9.68 31.53
CA PRO A 337 20.09 9.18 30.61
C PRO A 337 19.23 10.31 30.01
N ALA A 338 19.14 10.35 28.69
CA ALA A 338 18.17 11.16 27.94
C ALA A 338 17.42 10.28 26.93
N GLN A 339 16.11 10.49 26.86
CA GLN A 339 15.15 9.76 26.06
C GLN A 339 15.57 9.66 24.57
N ALA A 340 15.25 8.53 23.96
CA ALA A 340 15.81 8.07 22.69
C ALA A 340 15.56 9.01 21.51
N LYS A 341 16.64 9.60 20.97
CA LYS A 341 16.66 10.15 19.61
C LYS A 341 16.54 8.98 18.61
N THR A 342 15.63 9.07 17.65
CA THR A 342 15.56 8.12 16.54
C THR A 342 16.79 8.34 15.64
N GLN A 343 17.62 7.32 15.45
CA GLN A 343 18.97 7.38 14.84
C GLN A 343 19.04 7.78 13.35
N THR A 344 17.93 8.17 12.73
CA THR A 344 17.91 8.61 11.35
C THR A 344 16.98 9.82 11.30
N GLY A 345 17.37 10.98 10.75
CA GLY A 345 16.50 12.16 10.55
C GLY A 345 15.27 11.94 9.64
N TRP A 346 14.76 10.72 9.60
CA TRP A 346 13.55 10.25 8.95
C TRP A 346 12.47 10.01 10.00
N CYS A 347 11.32 10.64 9.81
CA CYS A 347 10.15 10.50 10.65
C CYS A 347 9.58 9.08 10.52
N PRO A 348 9.40 8.34 11.62
CA PRO A 348 9.05 6.91 11.58
C PRO A 348 7.63 6.65 11.07
N PHE A 349 6.75 7.64 11.13
CA PHE A 349 5.36 7.55 10.67
C PHE A 349 5.11 8.30 9.35
N ALA A 350 6.14 8.91 8.76
CA ALA A 350 6.04 9.47 7.42
C ALA A 350 6.42 8.41 6.37
N LYS A 351 5.70 8.36 5.25
CA LYS A 351 6.09 7.60 4.07
C LYS A 351 7.40 8.18 3.51
N LYS A 352 8.50 7.47 3.74
CA LYS A 352 9.82 7.83 3.22
C LYS A 352 9.84 7.75 1.68
N ARG A 353 9.97 8.89 1.02
CA ARG A 353 10.06 9.08 -0.43
C ARG A 353 11.29 9.91 -0.80
N PRO A 354 12.51 9.41 -0.60
CA PRO A 354 13.72 10.20 -0.81
C PRO A 354 13.78 10.74 -2.23
N ILE A 355 14.11 12.03 -2.38
CA ILE A 355 14.47 12.58 -3.68
C ILE A 355 15.83 12.02 -4.10
N ILE A 356 15.98 11.75 -5.39
CA ILE A 356 17.14 11.07 -5.97
C ILE A 356 18.03 12.03 -6.77
N GLU A 357 17.56 13.25 -7.00
CA GLU A 357 18.31 14.34 -7.64
C GLU A 357 19.06 15.22 -6.62
N ASN A 358 20.05 15.99 -7.09
CA ASN A 358 20.85 16.92 -6.28
C ASN A 358 20.10 18.20 -5.85
N ASN A 359 18.78 18.10 -5.63
CA ASN A 359 17.92 19.19 -5.20
C ASN A 359 17.89 19.36 -3.66
N PHE A 360 18.94 18.92 -2.97
CA PHE A 360 19.20 19.14 -1.55
C PHE A 360 20.71 19.00 -1.27
N ASP A 361 21.17 19.50 -0.13
CA ASP A 361 22.56 19.30 0.34
C ASP A 361 22.59 18.36 1.55
N PHE A 362 23.62 17.51 1.62
CA PHE A 362 23.88 16.69 2.80
C PHE A 362 24.34 17.53 3.99
N GLY A 363 23.74 17.27 5.15
CA GLY A 363 23.99 18.03 6.37
C GLY A 363 23.44 19.45 6.32
N ARG A 364 23.69 20.18 7.42
CA ARG A 364 23.29 21.59 7.61
C ARG A 364 24.46 22.55 7.74
N ASN A 365 25.64 22.12 7.30
CA ASN A 365 26.90 22.87 7.45
C ASN A 365 27.16 23.35 8.90
N GLY A 366 26.92 22.46 9.87
CA GLY A 366 27.07 22.75 11.30
C GLY A 366 25.95 23.58 11.95
N ASN A 367 24.95 24.03 11.19
CA ASN A 367 23.82 24.80 11.72
C ASN A 367 22.80 23.90 12.42
N LYS A 368 22.21 24.42 13.50
CA LYS A 368 21.07 23.81 14.17
C LYS A 368 19.77 24.30 13.53
N VAL A 369 18.75 23.45 13.53
CA VAL A 369 17.39 23.87 13.14
C VAL A 369 16.89 24.93 14.13
N LYS A 370 16.34 26.04 13.61
CA LYS A 370 15.77 27.15 14.38
C LYS A 370 14.27 27.33 14.15
N ALA A 371 13.73 26.87 13.03
CA ALA A 371 12.30 26.99 12.73
C ALA A 371 11.78 25.92 11.77
N VAL A 372 10.47 25.73 11.78
CA VAL A 372 9.72 25.05 10.73
C VAL A 372 9.01 26.09 9.86
N VAL A 373 9.10 25.91 8.55
CA VAL A 373 8.46 26.74 7.52
C VAL A 373 7.33 25.93 6.90
N LEU A 374 6.11 26.46 6.96
CA LEU A 374 4.95 25.87 6.32
C LEU A 374 4.80 26.41 4.89
N HIS A 375 4.56 25.49 3.97
CA HIS A 375 4.40 25.74 2.54
C HIS A 375 3.08 25.16 2.02
N ILE A 376 2.61 25.68 0.90
CA ILE A 376 1.51 25.10 0.11
C ILE A 376 2.09 24.56 -1.20
N ALA A 377 1.80 23.30 -1.51
CA ALA A 377 2.36 22.61 -2.67
C ALA A 377 1.83 23.19 -4.00
N ALA A 378 0.70 23.90 -3.96
CA ALA A 378 -0.02 24.40 -5.12
C ALA A 378 -0.45 23.29 -6.09
N GLY A 379 -0.82 22.13 -5.53
CA GLY A 379 -1.18 20.92 -6.26
C GLY A 379 -1.37 19.73 -5.33
N PRO A 380 -1.80 18.58 -5.88
CA PRO A 380 -2.00 17.36 -5.11
C PRO A 380 -0.67 16.75 -4.67
N MET A 381 -0.63 16.06 -3.52
CA MET A 381 0.59 15.49 -2.93
C MET A 381 1.38 14.60 -3.91
N PHE A 382 0.68 13.84 -4.77
CA PHE A 382 1.35 12.97 -5.73
C PHE A 382 2.24 13.73 -6.74
N ALA A 383 2.00 15.03 -6.97
CA ALA A 383 2.78 15.87 -7.88
C ALA A 383 4.06 16.43 -7.24
N VAL A 384 4.20 16.35 -5.91
CA VAL A 384 5.34 16.91 -5.17
C VAL A 384 6.64 16.14 -5.46
N LEU A 385 6.61 14.81 -5.40
CA LEU A 385 7.80 13.99 -5.64
C LEU A 385 8.37 14.14 -7.06
N PRO A 386 7.56 14.12 -8.16
CA PRO A 386 8.06 14.43 -9.49
C PRO A 386 8.65 15.84 -9.59
N THR A 387 8.01 16.83 -8.95
CA THR A 387 8.48 18.22 -8.96
C THR A 387 9.86 18.36 -8.31
N PHE A 388 10.11 17.65 -7.21
CA PHE A 388 11.39 17.69 -6.51
C PHE A 388 12.51 16.87 -7.19
N ASN A 389 12.14 15.95 -8.09
CA ASN A 389 13.10 15.20 -8.92
C ASN A 389 13.24 15.77 -10.35
N ASP A 390 12.72 16.96 -10.62
CA ASP A 390 13.03 17.67 -11.87
C ASP A 390 14.37 18.39 -11.72
N VAL A 391 15.38 17.94 -12.47
CA VAL A 391 16.72 18.54 -12.50
C VAL A 391 16.71 20.01 -12.96
N ASN A 392 15.68 20.43 -13.67
CA ASN A 392 15.52 21.81 -14.13
C ASN A 392 14.89 22.71 -13.06
N ARG A 393 14.46 22.13 -11.93
CA ARG A 393 13.75 22.81 -10.87
C ARG A 393 14.44 22.57 -9.52
N PRO A 394 15.43 23.41 -9.13
CA PRO A 394 16.18 23.26 -7.89
C PRO A 394 15.33 23.64 -6.66
N ALA A 395 14.40 22.77 -6.30
CA ALA A 395 13.47 22.92 -5.20
C ALA A 395 13.21 21.56 -4.54
N SER A 396 13.08 21.58 -3.22
CA SER A 396 12.68 20.42 -2.42
C SER A 396 12.12 20.87 -1.07
N ALA A 397 11.43 19.98 -0.38
CA ALA A 397 11.03 20.18 1.01
C ALA A 397 11.42 18.94 1.84
N HIS A 398 11.32 19.04 3.16
CA HIS A 398 11.56 17.88 4.00
C HIS A 398 10.34 16.97 3.97
N PHE A 399 9.13 17.54 4.06
CA PHE A 399 7.88 16.79 4.12
C PHE A 399 6.82 17.35 3.17
N CYS A 400 5.80 16.55 2.84
CA CYS A 400 4.48 17.01 2.39
C CYS A 400 3.39 16.29 3.20
N VAL A 401 2.33 17.02 3.56
CA VAL A 401 1.13 16.49 4.22
C VAL A 401 -0.07 16.55 3.26
N GLY A 402 -0.71 15.42 3.05
CA GLY A 402 -1.89 15.24 2.19
C GLY A 402 -3.19 15.66 2.88
N LYS A 403 -4.23 15.93 2.09
CA LYS A 403 -5.59 16.25 2.59
C LYS A 403 -6.23 15.09 3.36
N ASP A 404 -5.77 13.88 3.15
CA ASP A 404 -6.19 12.67 3.87
C ASP A 404 -5.39 12.41 5.15
N GLY A 405 -4.42 13.28 5.49
CA GLY A 405 -3.51 13.09 6.62
C GLY A 405 -2.30 12.22 6.31
N ALA A 406 -2.11 11.77 5.05
CA ALA A 406 -0.87 11.10 4.67
C ALA A 406 0.32 12.06 4.82
N ILE A 407 1.45 11.55 5.32
CA ILE A 407 2.69 12.32 5.45
C ILE A 407 3.74 11.66 4.58
N GLU A 408 4.34 12.40 3.66
CA GLU A 408 5.52 11.99 2.89
C GLU A 408 6.74 12.75 3.38
N GLN A 409 7.90 12.09 3.44
CA GLN A 409 9.19 12.74 3.69
C GLN A 409 10.11 12.56 2.49
N TYR A 410 10.73 13.64 2.04
CA TYR A 410 11.59 13.67 0.85
C TYR A 410 13.07 13.89 1.18
N VAL A 411 13.36 14.68 2.20
CA VAL A 411 14.72 15.02 2.65
C VAL A 411 14.81 14.76 4.16
N SER A 412 15.94 14.20 4.60
CA SER A 412 16.21 14.00 6.04
C SER A 412 16.17 15.35 6.76
N ILE A 413 15.64 15.41 7.99
CA ILE A 413 15.72 16.64 8.79
C ILE A 413 17.15 17.00 9.18
N ASP A 414 18.11 16.10 9.01
CA ASP A 414 19.54 16.36 9.21
C ASP A 414 20.21 16.99 7.99
N ASP A 415 19.53 16.99 6.84
CA ASP A 415 20.00 17.53 5.56
C ASP A 415 19.32 18.86 5.23
N THR A 416 19.74 19.53 4.16
CA THR A 416 19.28 20.86 3.75
C THR A 416 18.39 20.78 2.52
N ALA A 417 17.06 20.79 2.71
CA ALA A 417 16.11 20.90 1.60
C ALA A 417 16.05 22.33 1.03
N TYR A 418 15.70 22.46 -0.25
CA TYR A 418 15.66 23.74 -0.99
C TYR A 418 14.27 24.38 -0.99
N GLY A 419 13.61 24.43 0.18
CA GLY A 419 12.20 24.83 0.28
C GLY A 419 11.98 26.34 0.26
N ASN A 420 12.96 27.14 0.69
CA ASN A 420 12.73 28.56 0.94
C ASN A 420 12.97 29.47 -0.28
N GLY A 421 13.76 29.02 -1.25
CA GLY A 421 13.98 29.75 -2.52
C GLY A 421 14.81 31.04 -2.40
N LEU A 422 15.58 31.22 -1.33
CA LEU A 422 16.53 32.33 -1.17
C LEU A 422 17.98 31.88 -1.30
N ARG A 423 18.82 32.77 -1.83
CA ARG A 423 20.29 32.66 -1.85
C ARG A 423 20.87 33.79 -1.00
N ALA A 424 21.91 33.49 -0.23
CA ALA A 424 22.63 34.49 0.54
C ALA A 424 23.91 34.91 -0.19
N LYS A 425 24.16 36.21 -0.28
CA LYS A 425 25.38 36.79 -0.88
C LYS A 425 25.65 38.15 -0.24
N ASP A 426 26.90 38.40 0.16
CA ASP A 426 27.37 39.69 0.70
C ASP A 426 26.49 40.25 1.83
N GLY A 427 26.02 39.37 2.74
CA GLY A 427 25.17 39.75 3.88
C GLY A 427 23.69 39.98 3.54
N LYS A 428 23.28 39.80 2.28
CA LYS A 428 21.92 40.03 1.78
C LYS A 428 21.30 38.74 1.22
N TRP A 429 19.99 38.77 1.00
CA TRP A 429 19.25 37.67 0.39
C TRP A 429 18.69 38.03 -0.97
N PHE A 430 18.67 37.06 -1.85
CA PHE A 430 18.17 37.21 -3.21
C PHE A 430 17.25 36.06 -3.59
N THR A 431 16.21 36.35 -4.37
CA THR A 431 15.39 35.30 -4.99
C THR A 431 16.16 34.53 -6.04
N GLY A 432 15.62 33.40 -6.51
CA GLY A 432 16.18 32.66 -7.65
C GLY A 432 16.32 33.52 -8.92
N GLY A 433 15.49 34.54 -9.08
CA GLY A 433 15.56 35.53 -10.17
C GLY A 433 16.50 36.72 -9.90
N GLY A 434 17.23 36.73 -8.78
CA GLY A 434 18.23 37.75 -8.46
C GLY A 434 17.69 39.05 -7.85
N LYS A 435 16.43 39.09 -7.40
CA LYS A 435 15.86 40.26 -6.72
C LYS A 435 16.30 40.27 -5.25
N GLU A 436 16.80 41.38 -4.75
CA GLU A 436 17.12 41.56 -3.33
C GLU A 436 15.84 41.44 -2.49
N VAL A 437 15.90 40.68 -1.40
CA VAL A 437 14.79 40.43 -0.47
C VAL A 437 15.21 40.92 0.91
N ASN A 438 14.29 41.59 1.60
CA ASN A 438 14.37 41.87 3.03
C ASN A 438 13.32 40.99 3.73
N PRO A 439 13.67 39.77 4.17
CA PRO A 439 12.72 38.88 4.82
C PRO A 439 12.19 39.50 6.12
N PRO A 440 10.86 39.53 6.36
CA PRO A 440 10.28 40.09 7.58
C PRO A 440 10.46 39.18 8.80
N TRP A 441 10.87 37.92 8.62
CA TRP A 441 11.13 37.01 9.73
C TRP A 441 12.26 37.53 10.63
N GLN A 442 11.93 37.78 11.90
CA GLN A 442 12.82 38.45 12.86
C GLN A 442 14.06 37.62 13.24
N ASP A 443 13.96 36.29 13.21
CA ASP A 443 15.05 35.39 13.62
C ASP A 443 15.94 34.94 12.46
N ILE A 444 15.80 35.58 11.30
CA ILE A 444 16.62 35.30 10.12
C ILE A 444 18.10 35.62 10.40
N VAL A 445 19.00 34.73 9.99
CA VAL A 445 20.43 34.84 10.26
C VAL A 445 21.11 35.60 9.12
N ALA A 446 21.56 36.82 9.41
CA ALA A 446 22.19 37.72 8.44
C ALA A 446 23.24 37.01 7.57
N GLY A 447 23.07 37.12 6.25
CA GLY A 447 24.02 36.56 5.28
C GLY A 447 24.06 35.02 5.19
N LEU A 448 23.13 34.30 5.82
CA LEU A 448 23.04 32.85 5.76
C LEU A 448 21.80 32.37 4.99
N ASN A 449 21.94 31.29 4.22
CA ASN A 449 20.81 30.67 3.52
C ASN A 449 19.85 30.03 4.55
N PRO A 450 18.57 30.44 4.61
CA PRO A 450 17.60 29.91 5.57
C PRO A 450 17.39 28.40 5.47
N ASN A 451 17.57 27.80 4.29
CA ASN A 451 17.49 26.34 4.13
C ASN A 451 18.38 25.57 5.12
N LEU A 452 19.54 26.12 5.48
CA LEU A 452 20.52 25.47 6.37
C LEU A 452 19.98 25.27 7.80
N TYR A 453 19.06 26.12 8.25
CA TYR A 453 18.60 26.13 9.64
C TYR A 453 17.07 26.08 9.78
N THR A 454 16.36 25.69 8.73
CA THR A 454 14.91 25.46 8.77
C THR A 454 14.52 24.08 8.25
N ILE A 455 13.38 23.58 8.71
CA ILE A 455 12.67 22.43 8.13
C ILE A 455 11.46 22.94 7.34
N SER A 456 11.23 22.39 6.15
CA SER A 456 10.14 22.81 5.24
C SER A 456 9.09 21.71 5.13
N ILE A 457 7.83 22.05 5.34
CA ILE A 457 6.67 21.15 5.22
C ILE A 457 5.72 21.71 4.17
N GLU A 458 5.52 20.98 3.08
CA GLU A 458 4.49 21.26 2.06
C GLU A 458 3.12 20.74 2.49
N HIS A 459 2.05 21.39 2.02
CA HIS A 459 0.67 20.94 2.24
C HIS A 459 -0.05 20.80 0.90
N ASP A 460 -0.76 19.69 0.72
CA ASP A 460 -1.55 19.42 -0.48
C ASP A 460 -2.69 20.43 -0.65
N GLY A 461 -2.75 21.07 -1.81
CA GLY A 461 -3.88 21.90 -2.20
C GLY A 461 -3.48 23.26 -2.75
N GLN A 462 -4.43 24.19 -2.70
CA GLN A 462 -4.28 25.56 -3.16
C GLN A 462 -4.26 26.53 -1.97
N PRO A 463 -3.66 27.74 -2.11
CA PRO A 463 -3.51 28.68 -0.99
C PRO A 463 -4.82 29.01 -0.26
N GLN A 464 -5.94 29.05 -0.97
CA GLN A 464 -7.27 29.36 -0.41
C GLN A 464 -7.98 28.16 0.25
N ASP A 465 -7.43 26.95 0.12
CA ASP A 465 -8.07 25.76 0.67
C ASP A 465 -8.04 25.82 2.21
N LYS A 466 -9.13 25.37 2.84
CA LYS A 466 -9.12 25.07 4.27
C LYS A 466 -8.42 23.74 4.50
N TRP A 467 -7.59 23.68 5.54
CA TRP A 467 -6.95 22.43 5.92
C TRP A 467 -8.01 21.46 6.43
N THR A 468 -7.93 20.21 5.98
CA THR A 468 -8.79 19.15 6.51
C THR A 468 -8.38 18.81 7.95
N PRO A 469 -9.29 18.29 8.78
CA PRO A 469 -8.94 17.83 10.12
C PRO A 469 -7.76 16.84 10.15
N GLN A 470 -7.67 15.96 9.15
CA GLN A 470 -6.63 14.94 9.03
C GLN A 470 -5.28 15.55 8.64
N MET A 471 -5.26 16.51 7.71
CA MET A 471 -4.06 17.27 7.38
C MET A 471 -3.55 18.02 8.62
N TYR A 472 -4.46 18.66 9.35
CA TYR A 472 -4.14 19.41 10.56
C TYR A 472 -3.54 18.51 11.65
N ASP A 473 -4.19 17.38 11.96
CA ASP A 473 -3.73 16.42 12.96
C ASP A 473 -2.37 15.79 12.55
N ALA A 474 -2.24 15.39 11.28
CA ALA A 474 -1.00 14.86 10.73
C ALA A 474 0.16 15.87 10.80
N ASN A 475 -0.09 17.13 10.44
CA ASN A 475 0.90 18.19 10.57
C ASN A 475 1.29 18.43 12.03
N ASN A 476 0.35 18.48 12.96
CA ASN A 476 0.65 18.70 14.39
C ASN A 476 1.46 17.55 14.98
N ARG A 477 1.10 16.31 14.66
CA ARG A 477 1.87 15.12 15.02
C ARG A 477 3.30 15.19 14.46
N LEU A 478 3.44 15.63 13.20
CA LEU A 478 4.74 15.82 12.57
C LEU A 478 5.58 16.92 13.27
N LEU A 479 4.97 18.06 13.58
CA LEU A 479 5.61 19.14 14.34
C LEU A 479 6.10 18.65 15.70
N GLN A 480 5.27 17.93 16.47
CA GLN A 480 5.69 17.35 17.75
C GLN A 480 6.89 16.40 17.61
N TRP A 481 6.95 15.62 16.52
CA TRP A 481 8.11 14.77 16.25
C TRP A 481 9.36 15.59 15.94
N ILE A 482 9.24 16.62 15.10
CA ILE A 482 10.34 17.55 14.78
C ILE A 482 10.85 18.22 16.05
N ALA A 483 9.97 18.70 16.93
CA ALA A 483 10.33 19.30 18.21
C ALA A 483 11.15 18.32 19.07
N LYS A 484 10.75 17.05 19.16
CA LYS A 484 11.52 16.02 19.88
C LYS A 484 12.92 15.80 19.29
N GLN A 485 13.07 15.85 17.97
CA GLN A 485 14.38 15.65 17.33
C GLN A 485 15.31 16.87 17.48
N THR A 486 14.74 18.07 17.40
CA THR A 486 15.48 19.33 17.26
C THR A 486 15.59 20.13 18.55
N GLY A 487 14.70 19.89 19.52
CA GLY A 487 14.54 20.70 20.74
C GLY A 487 13.79 22.00 20.52
N LEU A 488 13.06 22.15 19.41
CA LEU A 488 12.24 23.34 19.15
C LEU A 488 11.05 23.44 20.11
N ASN A 489 10.72 24.68 20.47
CA ASN A 489 9.42 25.06 21.02
C ASN A 489 8.78 26.02 20.00
N TYR A 490 7.57 25.73 19.54
CA TYR A 490 6.89 26.47 18.48
C TYR A 490 6.30 27.79 19.00
N VAL A 491 6.80 28.89 18.46
CA VAL A 491 6.32 30.25 18.70
C VAL A 491 6.02 30.83 17.33
N VAL A 492 4.77 31.25 17.13
CA VAL A 492 4.30 31.84 15.87
C VAL A 492 5.19 33.03 15.51
N HIS A 493 5.57 33.14 14.23
CA HIS A 493 6.47 34.17 13.68
C HIS A 493 7.95 34.10 14.12
N HIS A 494 8.31 33.11 14.93
CA HIS A 494 9.68 32.92 15.43
C HIS A 494 10.25 31.56 15.03
N THR A 495 9.61 30.48 15.49
CA THR A 495 10.06 29.09 15.25
C THR A 495 9.03 28.25 14.49
N LEU A 496 7.82 28.76 14.31
CA LEU A 496 6.79 28.26 13.38
C LEU A 496 6.35 29.41 12.49
N ILE A 497 6.70 29.35 11.20
CA ILE A 497 6.54 30.47 10.27
C ILE A 497 6.00 30.02 8.92
N GLY A 498 5.46 30.96 8.15
CA GLY A 498 5.07 30.75 6.76
C GLY A 498 6.17 31.10 5.77
N HIS A 499 6.12 30.51 4.57
CA HIS A 499 7.09 30.81 3.50
C HIS A 499 7.12 32.30 3.11
N HIS A 500 5.98 33.00 3.20
CA HIS A 500 5.89 34.45 2.96
C HIS A 500 6.77 35.28 3.91
N GLU A 501 7.10 34.76 5.09
CA GLU A 501 7.95 35.44 6.07
C GLU A 501 9.45 35.37 5.69
N ILE A 502 9.78 34.45 4.78
CA ILE A 502 11.13 34.32 4.21
C ILE A 502 11.19 34.97 2.84
N ASN A 503 10.30 34.60 1.92
CA ASN A 503 10.32 35.11 0.53
C ASN A 503 9.00 35.83 0.19
N PRO A 504 8.78 37.05 0.73
CA PRO A 504 7.54 37.80 0.50
C PRO A 504 7.38 38.25 -0.95
N ILE A 505 8.44 38.23 -1.76
CA ILE A 505 8.38 38.66 -3.17
C ILE A 505 7.79 37.56 -4.06
N ASP A 506 8.35 36.35 -4.02
CA ASP A 506 7.89 35.27 -4.91
C ASP A 506 6.81 34.38 -4.27
N ARG A 507 6.62 34.48 -2.95
CA ARG A 507 5.71 33.63 -2.17
C ARG A 507 4.87 34.44 -1.16
N PRO A 508 4.23 35.56 -1.58
CA PRO A 508 3.51 36.45 -0.65
C PRO A 508 2.34 35.80 0.09
N ASN A 509 1.77 34.73 -0.48
CA ASN A 509 0.54 34.10 0.03
C ASN A 509 0.76 32.68 0.55
N CYS A 510 2.00 32.22 0.69
CA CYS A 510 2.31 30.86 1.12
C CYS A 510 2.53 30.81 2.65
N PRO A 511 1.86 29.92 3.41
CA PRO A 511 1.07 28.74 2.99
C PRO A 511 -0.44 28.98 2.72
N GLY A 512 -0.93 30.21 2.90
CA GLY A 512 -2.34 30.55 2.72
C GLY A 512 -2.94 31.19 3.98
N PRO A 513 -4.14 31.79 3.91
CA PRO A 513 -4.73 32.52 5.03
C PRO A 513 -5.42 31.61 6.07
N ASN A 514 -5.59 30.32 5.78
CA ASN A 514 -6.39 29.40 6.61
C ASN A 514 -5.56 28.61 7.64
N VAL A 515 -4.28 28.95 7.84
CA VAL A 515 -3.46 28.30 8.88
C VAL A 515 -3.87 28.84 10.26
N GLU A 516 -4.30 27.94 11.14
CA GLU A 516 -4.68 28.26 12.52
C GLU A 516 -3.44 28.36 13.43
N TRP A 517 -2.60 29.38 13.22
CA TRP A 517 -1.27 29.50 13.83
C TRP A 517 -1.21 29.32 15.35
N ASP A 518 -2.04 30.04 16.10
CA ASP A 518 -2.03 30.00 17.57
C ASP A 518 -2.43 28.62 18.11
N ARG A 519 -3.50 28.05 17.54
CA ARG A 519 -3.96 26.70 17.87
C ARG A 519 -2.90 25.66 17.52
N MET A 520 -2.30 25.77 16.34
CA MET A 520 -1.26 24.86 15.86
C MET A 520 -0.03 24.89 16.75
N ALA A 521 0.44 26.07 17.16
CA ALA A 521 1.57 26.19 18.08
C ALA A 521 1.24 25.60 19.46
N ALA A 522 0.03 25.83 19.97
CA ALA A 522 -0.42 25.25 21.24
C ALA A 522 -0.46 23.72 21.18
N ASP A 523 -1.10 23.15 20.15
CA ASP A 523 -1.23 21.71 19.96
C ASP A 523 0.15 21.05 19.74
N ALA A 524 1.01 21.66 18.92
CA ALA A 524 2.33 21.12 18.61
C ALA A 524 3.34 21.20 19.77
N ASN A 525 3.14 22.12 20.72
CA ASN A 525 3.92 22.19 21.96
C ASN A 525 3.34 21.30 23.07
N GLY A 526 2.12 20.79 22.89
CA GLY A 526 1.48 19.84 23.80
C GLY A 526 2.10 18.45 23.74
N GLU A 527 1.58 17.54 24.57
CA GLU A 527 2.00 16.14 24.54
C GLU A 527 1.56 15.46 23.23
N MET A 528 2.48 14.67 22.67
CA MET A 528 2.21 13.90 21.45
C MET A 528 1.22 12.78 21.73
N ARG A 529 0.10 12.75 20.98
CA ARG A 529 -0.80 11.58 20.99
C ARG A 529 -0.01 10.35 20.54
N ALA A 530 0.09 9.36 21.41
CA ALA A 530 0.67 8.09 21.04
C ALA A 530 -0.23 7.37 20.03
N ASP A 531 0.35 6.63 19.08
CA ASP A 531 -0.41 5.80 18.13
C ASP A 531 -1.38 4.85 18.85
N SER A 532 -0.98 4.36 20.03
CA SER A 532 -1.82 3.56 20.91
C SER A 532 -3.10 4.27 21.36
N VAL A 533 -3.10 5.60 21.48
CA VAL A 533 -4.31 6.36 21.84
C VAL A 533 -5.30 6.37 20.68
N THR A 534 -4.84 6.62 19.44
CA THR A 534 -5.70 6.53 18.25
C THR A 534 -6.25 5.11 18.06
N GLU A 535 -5.42 4.09 18.28
CA GLU A 535 -5.85 2.68 18.25
C GLU A 535 -6.87 2.37 19.34
N MET A 536 -6.68 2.86 20.57
CA MET A 536 -7.64 2.68 21.66
C MET A 536 -8.95 3.43 21.42
N ILE A 537 -8.91 4.63 20.82
CA ILE A 537 -10.10 5.38 20.39
C ILE A 537 -10.85 4.57 19.32
N GLN A 538 -10.14 3.99 18.35
CA GLN A 538 -10.74 3.14 17.32
C GLN A 538 -11.32 1.85 17.90
N ALA A 539 -10.61 1.20 18.83
CA ALA A 539 -11.10 0.01 19.51
C ALA A 539 -12.37 0.32 20.31
N THR A 540 -12.38 1.44 21.03
CA THR A 540 -13.56 1.92 21.76
C THR A 540 -14.75 2.12 20.82
N ALA A 541 -14.52 2.74 19.65
CA ALA A 541 -15.57 2.94 18.65
C ALA A 541 -16.16 1.62 18.13
N ASN A 542 -15.31 0.60 17.95
CA ASN A 542 -15.73 -0.71 17.43
C ASN A 542 -16.55 -1.54 18.45
N GLU A 543 -16.48 -1.21 19.75
CA GLU A 543 -17.26 -1.88 20.79
C GLU A 543 -18.66 -1.28 20.99
N VAL A 544 -18.93 -0.12 20.38
CA VAL A 544 -20.20 0.59 20.53
C VAL A 544 -21.27 -0.14 19.71
N PRO A 545 -22.40 -0.54 20.31
CA PRO A 545 -23.52 -1.10 19.56
C PRO A 545 -24.02 -0.11 18.52
N GLU A 546 -24.06 -0.55 17.27
CA GLU A 546 -24.44 0.27 16.13
C GLU A 546 -25.85 -0.04 15.63
N LEU A 547 -26.56 0.99 15.21
CA LEU A 547 -27.72 0.85 14.35
C LEU A 547 -27.25 0.40 12.96
N PRO A 548 -27.64 -0.80 12.49
CA PRO A 548 -27.33 -1.22 11.13
C PRO A 548 -28.06 -0.31 10.13
N ILE A 549 -27.32 0.23 9.17
CA ILE A 549 -27.89 1.08 8.12
C ILE A 549 -27.63 0.42 6.76
N ASN A 550 -28.70 -0.08 6.14
CA ASN A 550 -28.66 -0.59 4.77
C ASN A 550 -28.88 0.56 3.77
N LEU A 551 -27.80 1.14 3.26
CA LEU A 551 -27.85 2.23 2.27
C LEU A 551 -28.50 1.82 0.94
N GLU A 552 -28.57 0.51 0.66
CA GLU A 552 -29.18 -0.01 -0.55
C GLU A 552 -30.67 -0.26 -0.43
N SER A 553 -31.23 -0.20 0.79
CA SER A 553 -32.64 -0.51 1.02
C SER A 553 -33.58 0.47 0.30
N ALA A 554 -34.72 -0.05 -0.16
CA ALA A 554 -35.73 0.76 -0.80
C ALA A 554 -36.27 1.85 0.15
N LEU A 555 -36.36 1.54 1.45
CA LEU A 555 -36.81 2.46 2.49
C LEU A 555 -35.82 3.61 2.66
N TYR A 556 -34.51 3.31 2.73
CA TYR A 556 -33.47 4.32 2.83
C TYR A 556 -33.45 5.25 1.61
N LYS A 557 -33.42 4.69 0.40
CA LYS A 557 -33.43 5.48 -0.85
C LYS A 557 -34.66 6.37 -0.98
N PHE A 558 -35.82 5.85 -0.60
CA PHE A 558 -37.06 6.62 -0.57
C PHE A 558 -37.01 7.74 0.48
N ALA A 559 -36.51 7.46 1.68
CA ALA A 559 -36.36 8.46 2.75
C ALA A 559 -35.43 9.61 2.33
N GLN A 560 -34.30 9.29 1.70
CA GLN A 560 -33.37 10.31 1.20
C GLN A 560 -34.03 11.18 0.11
N THR A 561 -34.74 10.57 -0.83
CA THR A 561 -35.47 11.30 -1.90
C THR A 561 -36.56 12.22 -1.34
N ASN A 562 -37.13 11.88 -0.18
CA ASN A 562 -38.18 12.65 0.49
C ASN A 562 -37.65 13.55 1.62
N ASN A 563 -36.33 13.72 1.75
CA ASN A 563 -35.70 14.53 2.79
C ASN A 563 -36.11 14.16 4.22
N LEU A 564 -36.29 12.87 4.51
CA LEU A 564 -36.68 12.38 5.84
C LEU A 564 -35.48 12.21 6.78
N GLY A 565 -34.25 12.49 6.32
CA GLY A 565 -33.04 12.48 7.14
C GLY A 565 -32.50 11.07 7.43
N CYS A 566 -31.78 10.94 8.55
CA CYS A 566 -31.13 9.69 8.93
C CYS A 566 -32.11 8.69 9.57
N PRO A 567 -31.87 7.37 9.41
CA PRO A 567 -32.65 6.35 10.09
C PRO A 567 -32.43 6.41 11.61
N GLN A 568 -33.49 6.18 12.36
CA GLN A 568 -33.51 6.09 13.82
C GLN A 568 -33.81 4.67 14.30
N SER A 569 -34.16 3.73 13.42
CA SER A 569 -34.41 2.34 13.76
C SER A 569 -33.87 1.42 12.69
N ASP A 570 -33.76 0.12 13.02
CA ASP A 570 -33.66 -0.92 12.00
C ASP A 570 -35.02 -1.09 11.31
N GLU A 571 -35.08 -1.96 10.31
CA GLU A 571 -36.32 -2.34 9.64
C GLU A 571 -37.21 -3.18 10.59
N ILE A 572 -38.49 -2.81 10.66
CA ILE A 572 -39.48 -3.37 11.58
C ILE A 572 -40.58 -4.03 10.77
N ASP A 573 -40.73 -5.33 10.97
CA ASP A 573 -41.81 -6.10 10.37
C ASP A 573 -43.13 -5.90 11.11
N PHE A 574 -44.22 -5.75 10.35
CA PHE A 574 -45.56 -5.66 10.90
C PHE A 574 -46.61 -6.19 9.93
N GLN A 575 -47.84 -6.41 10.44
CA GLN A 575 -48.96 -6.84 9.62
C GLN A 575 -50.06 -5.79 9.59
N ALA A 576 -50.65 -5.60 8.42
CA ALA A 576 -51.82 -4.74 8.23
C ALA A 576 -52.77 -5.38 7.23
N SER A 577 -54.05 -5.46 7.58
CA SER A 577 -55.11 -6.01 6.70
C SER A 577 -54.79 -7.39 6.11
N GLY A 578 -54.12 -8.27 6.88
CA GLY A 578 -53.78 -9.63 6.46
C GLY A 578 -52.59 -9.74 5.50
N ALA A 579 -51.79 -8.68 5.33
CA ALA A 579 -50.56 -8.68 4.56
C ALA A 579 -49.35 -8.27 5.39
N ASP A 580 -48.17 -8.76 5.00
CA ASP A 580 -46.89 -8.43 5.63
C ASP A 580 -46.31 -7.13 5.07
N PHE A 581 -45.88 -6.27 5.98
CA PHE A 581 -45.24 -4.99 5.69
C PHE A 581 -43.91 -4.89 6.42
N ILE A 582 -43.11 -3.93 6.00
CA ILE A 582 -41.87 -3.53 6.64
C ILE A 582 -41.86 -2.00 6.77
N ALA A 583 -41.39 -1.49 7.89
CA ALA A 583 -41.27 -0.07 8.18
C ALA A 583 -39.89 0.28 8.71
N GLN A 584 -39.47 1.54 8.57
CA GLN A 584 -38.27 2.06 9.21
C GLN A 584 -38.52 3.51 9.63
N VAL A 585 -38.05 3.85 10.83
CA VAL A 585 -38.19 5.20 11.40
C VAL A 585 -37.01 6.05 10.95
N PHE A 586 -37.29 7.25 10.46
CA PHE A 586 -36.33 8.28 10.10
C PHE A 586 -36.60 9.57 10.89
N MET A 587 -35.63 10.48 10.91
CA MET A 587 -35.75 11.78 11.60
C MET A 587 -37.03 12.55 11.24
N GLY A 588 -37.48 12.49 9.98
CA GLY A 588 -38.64 13.21 9.47
C GLY A 588 -39.92 12.39 9.30
N GLY A 589 -39.91 11.08 9.58
CA GLY A 589 -41.09 10.24 9.39
C GLY A 589 -40.82 8.74 9.40
N ILE A 590 -41.89 7.95 9.29
CA ILE A 590 -41.85 6.49 9.20
C ILE A 590 -42.12 6.11 7.75
N VAL A 591 -41.16 5.45 7.10
CA VAL A 591 -41.34 4.88 5.74
C VAL A 591 -41.81 3.46 5.89
N TYR A 592 -42.80 3.04 5.11
CA TYR A 592 -43.33 1.68 5.14
C TYR A 592 -43.77 1.20 3.76
N VAL A 593 -43.74 -0.11 3.56
CA VAL A 593 -44.14 -0.76 2.30
C VAL A 593 -44.59 -2.19 2.54
N LYS A 594 -45.49 -2.68 1.68
CA LYS A 594 -45.87 -4.09 1.68
C LYS A 594 -44.71 -4.92 1.17
N LYS A 595 -44.37 -6.03 1.86
CA LYS A 595 -43.27 -6.90 1.42
C LYS A 595 -43.54 -7.45 0.01
N GLY A 596 -42.54 -7.31 -0.86
CA GLY A 596 -42.65 -7.70 -2.27
C GLY A 596 -43.24 -6.62 -3.19
N ASP A 597 -43.71 -5.49 -2.67
CA ASP A 597 -44.26 -4.37 -3.45
C ASP A 597 -43.40 -3.10 -3.33
N TRP A 598 -42.10 -3.26 -3.59
CA TRP A 598 -41.06 -2.24 -3.40
C TRP A 598 -41.20 -1.01 -4.33
N GLY A 599 -42.21 -0.98 -5.21
CA GLY A 599 -42.55 0.20 -6.01
C GLY A 599 -43.50 1.18 -5.33
N ASN A 600 -44.18 0.75 -4.26
CA ASN A 600 -45.30 1.47 -3.64
C ASN A 600 -44.99 1.89 -2.19
N LEU A 601 -43.80 2.45 -1.95
CA LEU A 601 -43.42 2.96 -0.62
C LEU A 601 -44.27 4.18 -0.26
N LYS A 602 -44.64 4.24 1.01
CA LYS A 602 -45.35 5.37 1.61
C LYS A 602 -44.62 5.83 2.85
N TRP A 603 -44.96 7.02 3.34
CA TRP A 603 -44.49 7.48 4.63
C TRP A 603 -45.58 8.23 5.40
N VAL A 604 -45.41 8.27 6.72
CA VAL A 604 -46.28 9.01 7.64
C VAL A 604 -45.40 9.77 8.63
N LYS A 605 -45.86 10.95 9.08
CA LYS A 605 -45.19 11.69 10.16
C LYS A 605 -45.16 10.86 11.44
N LYS A 606 -44.16 11.10 12.29
CA LYS A 606 -44.11 10.48 13.62
C LYS A 606 -45.30 10.94 14.47
N PRO A 607 -45.78 10.13 15.44
CA PRO A 607 -46.88 10.53 16.32
C PRO A 607 -46.62 11.88 17.02
N GLN A 608 -45.36 12.10 17.43
CA GLN A 608 -44.92 13.30 18.14
C GLN A 608 -44.96 14.57 17.26
N GLU A 609 -45.07 14.41 15.94
CA GLU A 609 -45.11 15.50 14.94
C GLU A 609 -46.52 15.64 14.31
N GLY A 610 -47.54 15.07 14.95
CA GLY A 610 -48.93 15.11 14.49
C GLY A 610 -49.26 14.08 13.41
N GLY A 611 -48.49 13.00 13.30
CA GLY A 611 -48.82 11.88 12.43
C GLY A 611 -50.10 11.18 12.87
N ALA A 612 -51.05 11.04 11.96
CA ALA A 612 -52.27 10.25 12.13
C ALA A 612 -52.41 9.30 10.94
N GLY A 613 -52.72 8.03 11.21
CA GLY A 613 -52.91 7.04 10.15
C GLY A 613 -54.06 7.43 9.23
N SER A 614 -53.77 7.57 7.94
CA SER A 614 -54.78 7.86 6.90
C SER A 614 -55.42 6.59 6.33
N ASP A 615 -54.80 5.42 6.58
CA ASP A 615 -55.26 4.10 6.19
C ASP A 615 -54.81 3.04 7.21
N ALA A 616 -55.30 1.80 7.07
CA ALA A 616 -54.97 0.72 8.01
C ALA A 616 -53.45 0.41 8.08
N ALA A 617 -52.72 0.60 6.98
CA ALA A 617 -51.28 0.33 6.92
C ALA A 617 -50.46 1.40 7.63
N SER A 618 -50.81 2.69 7.47
CA SER A 618 -50.18 3.80 8.19
C SER A 618 -50.48 3.76 9.69
N SER A 619 -51.71 3.41 10.10
CA SER A 619 -52.02 3.20 11.52
C SER A 619 -51.19 2.05 12.11
N ALA A 620 -51.12 0.91 11.43
CA ALA A 620 -50.32 -0.23 11.89
C ALA A 620 -48.81 0.06 11.90
N ALA A 621 -48.30 0.86 10.96
CA ALA A 621 -46.91 1.32 10.97
C ALA A 621 -46.61 2.23 12.18
N LEU A 622 -47.51 3.15 12.51
CA LEU A 622 -47.40 4.00 13.71
C LEU A 622 -47.38 3.15 14.99
N ASP A 623 -48.28 2.16 15.08
CA ASP A 623 -48.37 1.27 16.23
C ASP A 623 -47.11 0.39 16.37
N ALA A 624 -46.68 -0.25 15.27
CA ALA A 624 -45.50 -1.12 15.27
C ALA A 624 -44.22 -0.37 15.64
N THR A 625 -44.06 0.86 15.16
CA THR A 625 -42.88 1.68 15.44
C THR A 625 -42.92 2.38 16.81
N SER A 626 -44.10 2.48 17.45
CA SER A 626 -44.25 3.10 18.78
C SER A 626 -43.47 2.40 19.89
N GLN A 627 -43.18 1.10 19.70
CA GLN A 627 -42.45 0.27 20.66
C GLN A 627 -40.96 0.15 20.32
N ALA A 628 -40.51 0.72 19.20
CA ALA A 628 -39.13 0.62 18.77
C ALA A 628 -38.23 1.55 19.60
N GLN A 629 -37.08 1.04 20.04
CA GLN A 629 -36.03 1.89 20.59
C GLN A 629 -35.40 2.68 19.46
N LEU A 630 -35.59 4.01 19.49
CA LEU A 630 -35.06 4.90 18.48
C LEU A 630 -33.66 5.38 18.86
N LEU A 631 -32.76 5.40 17.88
CA LEU A 631 -31.49 6.10 17.98
C LEU A 631 -31.76 7.61 18.11
N PRO A 632 -31.37 8.25 19.22
CA PRO A 632 -31.44 9.69 19.34
C PRO A 632 -30.43 10.33 18.37
N ILE A 633 -30.89 11.30 17.59
CA ILE A 633 -30.03 12.03 16.66
C ILE A 633 -30.13 13.53 16.96
N ASN A 634 -29.06 14.09 17.50
CA ASN A 634 -28.94 15.52 17.76
C ASN A 634 -28.32 16.24 16.55
N SER A 635 -29.14 16.64 15.58
CA SER A 635 -28.66 17.35 14.38
C SER A 635 -28.05 18.74 14.66
N ASN A 636 -28.19 19.25 15.88
CA ASN A 636 -27.61 20.53 16.29
C ASN A 636 -26.20 20.40 16.90
N SER A 637 -25.75 19.19 17.22
CA SER A 637 -24.47 18.99 17.91
C SER A 637 -23.27 19.34 17.03
N GLY A 638 -22.16 19.70 17.67
CA GLY A 638 -20.90 19.96 16.99
C GLY A 638 -20.41 18.72 16.25
N ILE A 639 -20.52 17.55 16.89
CA ILE A 639 -20.18 16.23 16.34
C ILE A 639 -20.97 15.96 15.06
N PHE A 640 -22.30 16.15 15.08
CA PHE A 640 -23.14 15.94 13.90
C PHE A 640 -22.79 16.88 12.75
N LYS A 641 -22.65 18.18 13.02
CA LYS A 641 -22.29 19.17 11.99
C LYS A 641 -20.91 18.87 11.39
N PHE A 642 -19.96 18.46 12.22
CA PHE A 642 -18.64 18.05 11.78
C PHE A 642 -18.70 16.79 10.90
N ALA A 643 -19.48 15.78 11.29
CA ALA A 643 -19.65 14.56 10.50
C ALA A 643 -20.27 14.85 9.12
N GLN A 644 -21.29 15.72 9.06
CA GLN A 644 -21.89 16.14 7.79
C GLN A 644 -20.88 16.90 6.91
N ALA A 645 -20.10 17.83 7.49
CA ALA A 645 -19.07 18.57 6.76
C ALA A 645 -17.94 17.67 6.20
N ASN A 646 -17.73 16.50 6.81
CA ASN A 646 -16.73 15.51 6.40
C ASN A 646 -17.32 14.32 5.63
N ASN A 647 -18.60 14.37 5.21
CA ASN A 647 -19.29 13.31 4.47
C ASN A 647 -19.26 11.93 5.15
N LEU A 648 -19.39 11.88 6.48
CA LEU A 648 -19.28 10.63 7.24
C LEU A 648 -20.58 9.78 7.26
N GLY A 649 -21.66 10.29 6.68
CA GLY A 649 -22.95 9.60 6.58
C GLY A 649 -23.87 9.83 7.78
N CYS A 650 -24.75 8.88 8.04
CA CYS A 650 -25.67 8.93 9.18
C CYS A 650 -25.02 8.38 10.46
N PRO A 651 -25.41 8.91 11.64
CA PRO A 651 -24.97 8.36 12.92
C PRO A 651 -25.52 6.94 13.08
N GLN A 652 -24.70 6.07 13.66
CA GLN A 652 -25.04 4.70 14.01
C GLN A 652 -25.07 4.48 15.53
N SER A 653 -24.60 5.45 16.33
CA SER A 653 -24.68 5.43 17.78
C SER A 653 -25.23 6.76 18.32
N ASP A 654 -25.63 6.78 19.59
CA ASP A 654 -25.79 8.04 20.32
C ASP A 654 -24.40 8.67 20.54
N GLU A 655 -24.37 9.93 20.97
CA GLU A 655 -23.16 10.48 21.58
C GLU A 655 -22.89 9.75 22.90
N PHE A 656 -21.66 9.30 23.09
CA PHE A 656 -21.27 8.58 24.29
C PHE A 656 -19.93 9.08 24.84
N ASP A 657 -19.81 8.98 26.15
CA ASP A 657 -18.60 9.28 26.88
C ASP A 657 -17.69 8.06 26.90
N PHE A 658 -16.38 8.27 26.77
CA PHE A 658 -15.41 7.21 26.90
C PHE A 658 -14.06 7.72 27.41
N VAL A 659 -13.24 6.81 27.94
CA VAL A 659 -11.94 7.15 28.54
C VAL A 659 -10.86 6.34 27.86
N VAL A 660 -9.80 7.04 27.44
CA VAL A 660 -8.59 6.40 26.89
C VAL A 660 -7.39 6.84 27.73
N ASP A 661 -6.90 8.06 27.47
CA ASP A 661 -5.90 8.76 28.28
C ASP A 661 -6.53 9.93 29.07
N THR A 662 -7.68 10.42 28.61
CA THR A 662 -8.51 11.44 29.24
C THR A 662 -9.98 11.18 28.92
N ASP A 663 -10.87 12.06 29.36
CA ASP A 663 -12.30 11.99 29.08
C ASP A 663 -12.60 12.50 27.67
N TYR A 664 -13.28 11.68 26.89
CA TYR A 664 -13.75 12.01 25.55
C TYR A 664 -15.27 11.92 25.44
N ILE A 665 -15.79 12.60 24.43
CA ILE A 665 -17.13 12.40 23.89
C ILE A 665 -16.99 12.02 22.41
N GLY A 666 -17.77 11.07 21.94
CA GLY A 666 -17.74 10.67 20.54
C GLY A 666 -19.04 10.06 20.04
N GLN A 667 -19.10 9.82 18.74
CA GLN A 667 -20.25 9.21 18.07
C GLN A 667 -19.81 8.48 16.79
N VAL A 668 -20.39 7.30 16.56
CA VAL A 668 -20.12 6.47 15.39
C VAL A 668 -21.01 6.87 14.23
N TYR A 669 -20.41 6.95 13.03
CA TYR A 669 -21.06 7.24 11.75
C TYR A 669 -20.71 6.15 10.74
N ALA A 670 -21.48 6.07 9.65
CA ALA A 670 -21.31 5.07 8.58
C ALA A 670 -19.86 4.96 8.04
N ASN A 671 -19.13 6.07 7.93
CA ASN A 671 -17.77 6.10 7.36
C ASN A 671 -16.67 6.44 8.38
N GLY A 672 -17.01 6.68 9.66
CA GLY A 672 -16.02 7.14 10.63
C GLY A 672 -16.54 7.30 12.05
N PHE A 673 -15.62 7.53 12.98
CA PHE A 673 -15.92 7.84 14.37
C PHE A 673 -15.44 9.25 14.69
N VAL A 674 -16.34 10.13 15.10
CA VAL A 674 -16.02 11.53 15.46
C VAL A 674 -15.92 11.63 16.96
N PHE A 675 -14.89 12.34 17.46
CA PHE A 675 -14.65 12.49 18.89
C PHE A 675 -13.96 13.82 19.23
N ALA A 676 -14.09 14.24 20.48
CA ALA A 676 -13.32 15.36 21.06
C ALA A 676 -13.01 15.07 22.53
N LYS A 677 -11.95 15.70 23.04
CA LYS A 677 -11.70 15.71 24.48
C LYS A 677 -12.81 16.52 25.15
N LYS A 678 -13.34 16.06 26.29
CA LYS A 678 -14.37 16.81 27.03
C LYS A 678 -13.86 18.16 27.54
N SER A 679 -12.56 18.26 27.81
CA SER A 679 -11.91 19.53 28.17
C SER A 679 -11.79 20.51 26.99
N ASP A 680 -11.98 20.04 25.76
CA ASP A 680 -11.85 20.82 24.52
C ASP A 680 -12.82 20.33 23.44
N PRO A 681 -14.15 20.52 23.64
CA PRO A 681 -15.17 19.96 22.76
C PRO A 681 -15.21 20.62 21.37
N GLY A 682 -14.50 21.74 21.18
CA GLY A 682 -14.37 22.39 19.88
C GLY A 682 -13.34 21.73 18.96
N ASN A 683 -12.41 20.98 19.53
CA ASN A 683 -11.34 20.28 18.81
C ASN A 683 -11.80 18.89 18.35
N LEU A 684 -12.80 18.89 17.46
CA LEU A 684 -13.35 17.68 16.88
C LEU A 684 -12.36 17.02 15.93
N GLN A 685 -12.20 15.73 16.12
CA GLN A 685 -11.36 14.85 15.34
C GLN A 685 -12.19 13.66 14.87
N TRP A 686 -11.67 12.92 13.90
CA TRP A 686 -12.30 11.66 13.50
C TRP A 686 -11.29 10.64 13.00
N VAL A 687 -11.65 9.37 13.15
CA VAL A 687 -10.93 8.24 12.59
C VAL A 687 -11.82 7.48 11.63
N LYS A 688 -11.23 6.96 10.55
CA LYS A 688 -11.97 6.22 9.54
C LYS A 688 -12.39 4.87 10.09
N LYS A 689 -13.66 4.52 9.88
CA LYS A 689 -14.19 3.22 10.27
C LYS A 689 -13.53 2.13 9.44
N MET A 690 -12.93 1.14 10.10
CA MET A 690 -12.41 -0.06 9.44
C MET A 690 -13.59 -1.01 9.21
N GLN A 691 -13.86 -1.36 7.96
CA GLN A 691 -14.96 -2.25 7.56
C GLN A 691 -14.54 -3.72 7.66
#